data_AF-A0A9P0G2X9-F1
#
_entry.id   AF-A0A9P0G2X9-F1
#
_cell.length_a   1.000
_cell.length_b   1.000
_cell.length_c   1.000
_cell.angle_alpha   90.00
_cell.angle_beta   90.00
_cell.angle_gamma   90.00
#
_symmetry.space_group_name_H-M   'P 1'
#
loop_
_entity.id
_entity.type
_entity.pdbx_description
1 polymer ?
#
loop_
_entity_poly.entity_id
_entity_poly.type
_entity_poly.pdbx_seq_one_letter_code
_entity_poly.pdbx_strand_id
1 'polypeptide(L)'
;MLPDTRRKVLGIRSIQRNALEKNFEKALSIKKLIVESNLEKFMKNYVKLIEKTFSTELEDEQSNVAYLHEFGTVRPKKMFNLPGYVRGRPAPSSFTTIRPPTSREHDRNMTNIKVISYIELKEEREKFRKQIIKVIVSRDTEYNDETIIPSSDEIQLVRYNYYIQHGIDTVHVAPIEQHWISHILDLVPISLKKKHVKEVNAIFLEVKEDFQVAIKKGIVDFVLDDFKFLMKDSITKNDGKQVESFNKSARIEFDQAKQVISKNLFISNSVMVYLHQLWHKQFSDLRLIQVNTFYASKSALDLSDFHKSANESISQAITRLKKDWYPAIHQILSLSARENDIPVQRHRTKFYHFHRCVITIMTHQLQMLCLTSLSEVTDFLTNMQNSPGFKLALIQKNKLIQFDPPLNKFQNVFLNLYGMMIEAVCLPGLDTRLFSDLEMQDLTSKLKPIILEKIVDDYRLSVKMFLKEQWIGPQLRVQDFDEYICLLNGESQEEIKKFLSEDHSFEEYKVQVAKFHNLIYEIPINMAHVVRVGVFEMHRKDLIKAMTESSCAIKSQLTSKLISDYQLVCKQLGEEYQDINDKLLSPPANTAELMALKAFVVEVESVILHNMELKLQGVMSYIILLSDYVLMNSSEMKQNSCTFQWYLRLPQIFQENCLLVETKTVEFQDLLMNRIKVFRQDLKFYAEQVEEFETYGDINELASYLKKARSLDKLLADGLETIKLFNVEESAFGWQESHYPVRKQIADKLAPYKKLYDNCSEYLSKFDIWTQSKIGTYNPVDIDSDVNLFYENISDLEKVFTHFQEPHRLANTVRLHLDNFKEHMPLIMTLGNPGLKDRHWEMISEIVGFPLKPDADLTLAKLIDYGIEEYIARFEVVSDSATKENNLEKKLNQMMEEWKEMQFTLASYRDTGTYILSAVDEIQVLLDDHIVKTQTMKNSPFVKPFEPIIVAWETKLTLLQEVLDEWLKVQITWIYLEPIFSSPDIQQQMPEEGRRFSAVDKVSSLPIY
;
A
#
# COMPACT_ATOMS: atom_id res chain seq x y z
N MET A 1 -12.85 39.08 -66.65
CA MET A 1 -12.06 40.29 -66.99
C MET A 1 -10.80 40.23 -66.16
N LEU A 2 -9.72 39.74 -66.74
CA LEU A 2 -8.76 40.49 -67.56
C LEU A 2 -7.58 40.96 -66.70
N PRO A 3 -6.36 40.86 -67.24
CA PRO A 3 -5.15 40.40 -66.59
C PRO A 3 -4.21 41.60 -66.43
N ASP A 4 -4.70 42.68 -65.81
CA ASP A 4 -4.03 43.98 -65.78
C ASP A 4 -3.30 44.31 -64.46
N THR A 5 -3.50 43.53 -63.40
CA THR A 5 -2.75 43.68 -62.14
C THR A 5 -1.36 43.06 -62.20
N ARG A 6 -1.15 41.99 -62.98
CA ARG A 6 0.17 41.33 -63.13
C ARG A 6 1.17 42.15 -63.98
N ARG A 7 0.71 42.93 -64.98
CA ARG A 7 1.58 43.81 -65.77
C ARG A 7 2.00 45.08 -65.02
N LYS A 8 1.14 45.64 -64.15
CA LYS A 8 1.51 46.78 -63.29
C LYS A 8 2.51 46.40 -62.19
N VAL A 9 2.40 45.19 -61.62
CA VAL A 9 3.36 44.68 -60.61
C VAL A 9 4.74 44.35 -61.21
N LEU A 10 4.80 43.91 -62.49
CA LEU A 10 6.07 43.65 -63.18
C LEU A 10 6.75 44.93 -63.70
N GLY A 11 5.99 45.95 -64.14
CA GLY A 11 6.53 47.25 -64.53
C GLY A 11 7.06 48.09 -63.35
N ILE A 12 6.42 48.01 -62.19
CA ILE A 12 6.90 48.68 -60.97
C ILE A 12 8.18 47.98 -60.44
N ARG A 13 8.27 46.65 -60.57
CA ARG A 13 9.48 45.89 -60.18
C ARG A 13 10.68 46.13 -61.10
N SER A 14 10.50 46.38 -62.40
CA SER A 14 11.64 46.69 -63.29
C SER A 14 12.11 48.15 -63.15
N ILE A 15 11.20 49.09 -62.89
CA ILE A 15 11.53 50.50 -62.63
C ILE A 15 12.17 50.66 -61.25
N GLN A 16 11.71 49.92 -60.23
CA GLN A 16 12.37 49.89 -58.91
C GLN A 16 13.73 49.19 -58.94
N ARG A 17 13.92 48.14 -59.76
CA ARG A 17 15.22 47.46 -59.88
C ARG A 17 16.26 48.30 -60.63
N ASN A 18 15.88 48.97 -61.72
CA ASN A 18 16.77 49.90 -62.42
C ASN A 18 17.05 51.19 -61.63
N ALA A 19 16.10 51.66 -60.82
CA ALA A 19 16.33 52.77 -59.89
C ALA A 19 17.22 52.36 -58.71
N LEU A 20 17.08 51.12 -58.19
CA LEU A 20 17.99 50.56 -57.19
C LEU A 20 19.39 50.40 -57.75
N GLU A 21 19.58 49.83 -58.95
CA GLU A 21 20.92 49.62 -59.54
C GLU A 21 21.63 50.96 -59.85
N LYS A 22 20.93 51.95 -60.42
CA LYS A 22 21.51 53.30 -60.63
C LYS A 22 21.80 54.05 -59.32
N ASN A 23 20.98 53.86 -58.28
CA ASN A 23 21.23 54.45 -56.96
C ASN A 23 22.32 53.68 -56.20
N PHE A 24 22.49 52.39 -56.45
CA PHE A 24 23.56 51.55 -55.89
C PHE A 24 24.93 51.91 -56.52
N GLU A 25 24.99 52.16 -57.83
CA GLU A 25 26.20 52.67 -58.50
C GLU A 25 26.54 54.11 -58.10
N LYS A 26 25.54 55.01 -57.95
CA LYS A 26 25.76 56.35 -57.37
C LYS A 26 26.20 56.29 -55.91
N ALA A 27 25.66 55.37 -55.11
CA ALA A 27 26.06 55.14 -53.73
C ALA A 27 27.47 54.54 -53.63
N LEU A 28 27.89 53.69 -54.57
CA LEU A 28 29.26 53.15 -54.65
C LEU A 28 30.27 54.25 -54.99
N SER A 29 29.92 55.17 -55.90
CA SER A 29 30.79 56.27 -56.33
C SER A 29 30.93 57.35 -55.25
N ILE A 30 29.86 57.66 -54.51
CA ILE A 30 29.88 58.58 -53.36
C ILE A 30 30.56 57.94 -52.13
N LYS A 31 30.41 56.62 -51.91
CA LYS A 31 31.18 55.87 -50.90
C LYS A 31 32.68 55.87 -51.19
N LYS A 32 33.10 55.77 -52.46
CA LYS A 32 34.53 55.79 -52.84
C LYS A 32 35.21 57.10 -52.43
N LEU A 33 34.56 58.25 -52.66
CA LEU A 33 35.05 59.58 -52.28
C LEU A 33 35.08 59.85 -50.76
N ILE A 34 34.11 59.35 -50.00
CA ILE A 34 34.02 59.57 -48.54
C ILE A 34 34.97 58.63 -47.77
N VAL A 35 35.18 57.41 -48.26
CA VAL A 35 36.11 56.44 -47.66
C VAL A 35 37.56 56.85 -47.92
N GLU A 36 37.89 57.33 -49.14
CA GLU A 36 39.24 57.84 -49.45
C GLU A 36 39.61 59.06 -48.57
N SER A 37 38.69 60.01 -48.35
CA SER A 37 38.95 61.20 -47.52
C SER A 37 39.16 60.89 -46.03
N ASN A 38 38.43 59.92 -45.48
CA ASN A 38 38.54 59.55 -44.07
C ASN A 38 39.71 58.60 -43.79
N LEU A 39 40.05 57.69 -44.72
CA LEU A 39 41.26 56.86 -44.61
C LEU A 39 42.53 57.71 -44.69
N GLU A 40 42.59 58.70 -45.60
CA GLU A 40 43.77 59.55 -45.75
C GLU A 40 44.01 60.42 -44.49
N LYS A 41 42.94 60.86 -43.82
CA LYS A 41 42.99 61.64 -42.58
C LYS A 41 43.36 60.79 -41.35
N PHE A 42 42.89 59.53 -41.31
CA PHE A 42 43.25 58.55 -40.29
C PHE A 42 44.73 58.14 -40.43
N MET A 43 45.18 57.84 -41.65
CA MET A 43 46.57 57.47 -41.95
C MET A 43 47.54 58.63 -41.69
N LYS A 44 47.19 59.88 -42.01
CA LYS A 44 48.01 61.07 -41.66
C LYS A 44 48.16 61.30 -40.15
N ASN A 45 47.14 60.99 -39.37
CA ASN A 45 47.20 61.08 -37.90
C ASN A 45 47.99 59.94 -37.27
N TYR A 46 47.92 58.73 -37.86
CA TYR A 46 48.67 57.56 -37.41
C TYR A 46 50.16 57.68 -37.74
N VAL A 47 50.52 58.22 -38.91
CA VAL A 47 51.92 58.54 -39.29
C VAL A 47 52.51 59.62 -38.37
N LYS A 48 51.74 60.67 -38.01
CA LYS A 48 52.17 61.66 -37.02
C LYS A 48 52.39 61.08 -35.62
N LEU A 49 51.63 60.05 -35.24
CA LEU A 49 51.80 59.37 -33.95
C LEU A 49 53.09 58.54 -33.96
N ILE A 50 53.37 57.83 -35.06
CA ILE A 50 54.60 57.05 -35.26
C ILE A 50 55.84 57.96 -35.30
N GLU A 51 55.83 59.07 -36.04
CA GLU A 51 56.93 60.05 -36.07
C GLU A 51 57.23 60.67 -34.69
N LYS A 52 56.19 60.88 -33.86
CA LYS A 52 56.33 61.42 -32.50
C LYS A 52 56.84 60.41 -31.48
N THR A 53 56.68 59.11 -31.76
CA THR A 53 57.10 58.03 -30.86
C THR A 53 58.54 57.59 -31.14
N PHE A 54 59.02 57.74 -32.38
CA PHE A 54 60.39 57.41 -32.78
C PHE A 54 61.37 58.60 -32.74
N SER A 55 60.89 59.86 -32.69
CA SER A 55 61.77 61.03 -32.49
C SER A 55 62.32 61.13 -31.05
N THR A 56 61.70 60.46 -30.08
CA THR A 56 62.15 60.43 -28.67
C THR A 56 63.22 59.37 -28.36
N GLU A 57 63.54 58.46 -29.30
CA GLU A 57 64.59 57.45 -29.12
C GLU A 57 65.90 57.79 -29.86
N LEU A 58 65.94 58.85 -30.68
CA LEU A 58 67.12 59.28 -31.44
C LEU A 58 67.96 60.38 -30.77
N GLU A 59 67.50 60.97 -29.66
CA GLU A 59 68.28 61.97 -28.89
C GLU A 59 69.12 61.35 -27.75
N ASP A 60 68.84 60.12 -27.32
CA ASP A 60 69.56 59.44 -26.21
C ASP A 60 70.76 58.57 -26.65
N GLU A 61 70.98 58.35 -27.95
CA GLU A 61 72.11 57.54 -28.47
C GLU A 61 73.38 58.34 -28.87
N GLN A 62 73.42 59.67 -28.70
CA GLN A 62 74.59 60.49 -29.07
C GLN A 62 75.55 60.86 -27.92
N SER A 63 75.35 60.37 -26.70
CA SER A 63 76.25 60.65 -25.56
C SER A 63 76.61 59.38 -24.78
N ASN A 64 77.40 58.48 -25.38
CA ASN A 64 78.31 57.55 -24.67
C ASN A 64 79.11 56.66 -25.64
N VAL A 65 79.91 57.28 -26.53
CA VAL A 65 80.97 56.59 -27.28
C VAL A 65 82.32 57.08 -26.75
N ALA A 66 82.76 56.50 -25.64
CA ALA A 66 84.16 56.36 -25.28
C ALA A 66 84.27 55.42 -24.07
N TYR A 67 85.23 54.50 -24.13
CA TYR A 67 85.60 53.47 -23.16
C TYR A 67 85.00 52.07 -23.38
N LEU A 68 85.93 51.16 -23.68
CA LEU A 68 85.88 49.70 -23.66
C LEU A 68 85.63 49.00 -25.01
N HIS A 69 86.63 49.13 -25.89
CA HIS A 69 87.14 48.00 -26.66
C HIS A 69 87.92 47.06 -25.72
N GLU A 70 87.93 45.76 -26.03
CA GLU A 70 88.64 44.64 -25.36
C GLU A 70 87.93 43.98 -24.15
N PHE A 71 87.03 43.03 -24.44
CA PHE A 71 87.20 41.57 -24.23
C PHE A 71 85.85 40.86 -24.46
N GLY A 72 85.90 39.75 -25.20
CA GLY A 72 84.76 39.11 -25.84
C GLY A 72 83.83 38.29 -24.94
N THR A 73 82.53 38.47 -25.23
CA THR A 73 81.50 37.45 -25.44
C THR A 73 81.04 36.53 -24.28
N VAL A 74 80.09 37.03 -23.47
CA VAL A 74 78.89 36.27 -23.02
C VAL A 74 77.69 37.24 -22.95
N ARG A 75 76.55 36.84 -23.53
CA ARG A 75 75.33 37.64 -23.75
C ARG A 75 74.65 38.12 -22.45
N PRO A 76 74.26 39.41 -22.31
CA PRO A 76 73.28 39.85 -21.31
C PRO A 76 71.85 39.90 -21.89
N LYS A 77 70.90 39.27 -21.18
CA LYS A 77 69.46 39.47 -21.35
C LYS A 77 69.10 40.90 -20.91
N LYS A 78 68.31 41.60 -21.72
CA LYS A 78 67.84 42.97 -21.46
C LYS A 78 67.03 43.06 -20.16
N MET A 79 67.42 44.00 -19.30
CA MET A 79 66.61 44.60 -18.23
C MET A 79 65.54 45.53 -18.85
N PHE A 80 64.44 45.73 -18.12
CA PHE A 80 63.27 46.59 -18.40
C PHE A 80 62.17 46.00 -19.29
N ASN A 81 61.25 45.26 -18.66
CA ASN A 81 59.84 45.21 -19.07
C ASN A 81 59.03 46.00 -18.04
N LEU A 82 58.41 47.10 -18.48
CA LEU A 82 57.37 47.83 -17.74
C LEU A 82 56.04 47.07 -17.86
N PRO A 83 55.35 46.73 -16.75
CA PRO A 83 53.96 46.28 -16.79
C PRO A 83 53.05 47.49 -17.02
N GLY A 84 52.28 47.48 -18.11
CA GLY A 84 51.27 48.51 -18.38
C GLY A 84 49.98 48.20 -17.64
N TYR A 85 49.66 49.00 -16.61
CA TYR A 85 48.27 49.27 -16.23
C TYR A 85 48.13 50.70 -15.65
N VAL A 86 47.06 51.35 -16.13
CA VAL A 86 46.33 52.54 -15.62
C VAL A 86 46.75 53.94 -16.10
N ARG A 87 45.93 54.47 -17.02
CA ARG A 87 45.31 55.82 -16.96
C ARG A 87 43.95 55.70 -17.66
N GLY A 88 42.81 56.18 -17.17
CA GLY A 88 42.43 56.86 -15.93
C GLY A 88 40.89 56.99 -15.93
N ARG A 89 40.28 57.03 -14.75
CA ARG A 89 38.91 57.52 -14.54
C ARG A 89 38.91 59.04 -14.44
N PRO A 90 37.76 59.71 -14.66
CA PRO A 90 37.34 60.86 -13.86
C PRO A 90 36.29 60.45 -12.81
N ALA A 91 36.20 61.25 -11.74
CA ALA A 91 35.41 61.04 -10.53
C ALA A 91 34.33 62.17 -10.37
N PRO A 92 33.64 62.36 -9.22
CA PRO A 92 32.18 62.17 -9.09
C PRO A 92 31.39 63.40 -8.57
N SER A 93 30.06 63.38 -8.70
CA SER A 93 29.07 64.03 -7.78
C SER A 93 27.67 63.60 -8.27
N SER A 94 26.68 63.27 -7.44
CA SER A 94 26.32 63.76 -6.12
C SER A 94 25.69 62.66 -5.24
N PHE A 95 26.09 62.65 -3.96
CA PHE A 95 25.45 61.90 -2.88
C PHE A 95 24.11 62.52 -2.48
N THR A 96 23.13 61.69 -2.09
CA THR A 96 22.37 61.95 -0.85
C THR A 96 21.76 60.65 -0.27
N THR A 97 22.34 60.24 0.87
CA THR A 97 21.71 59.65 2.07
C THR A 97 20.58 58.63 1.94
N ILE A 98 20.86 57.39 2.35
CA ILE A 98 19.96 56.63 3.26
C ILE A 98 20.82 55.90 4.30
N ARG A 99 20.49 56.11 5.59
CA ARG A 99 21.04 55.47 6.79
C ARG A 99 20.68 53.97 6.86
N PRO A 100 21.43 53.15 7.61
CA PRO A 100 21.09 51.74 7.80
C PRO A 100 19.85 51.60 8.70
N PRO A 101 18.88 50.72 8.38
CA PRO A 101 17.98 50.23 9.39
C PRO A 101 18.68 49.17 10.22
N THR A 102 18.61 49.42 11.52
CA THR A 102 18.97 48.60 12.65
C THR A 102 18.40 47.19 12.59
N SER A 103 19.24 46.27 13.04
CA SER A 103 18.94 45.01 13.71
C SER A 103 17.48 44.75 14.11
N ARG A 104 17.06 43.50 13.84
CA ARG A 104 15.90 42.74 14.35
C ARG A 104 14.74 42.64 13.37
N GLU A 105 14.86 41.66 12.47
CA GLU A 105 13.80 40.70 12.11
C GLU A 105 14.30 39.87 10.91
N HIS A 106 15.14 38.88 11.18
CA HIS A 106 15.22 37.64 10.38
C HIS A 106 16.21 36.70 11.07
N ASP A 107 15.84 36.33 12.29
CA ASP A 107 16.41 35.18 12.99
C ASP A 107 15.23 34.29 13.39
N ARG A 108 14.62 33.69 12.36
CA ARG A 108 13.57 32.66 12.37
C ARG A 108 13.21 32.35 10.92
N ASN A 109 14.09 31.61 10.25
CA ASN A 109 13.80 30.65 9.17
C ASN A 109 15.12 30.12 8.60
N MET A 110 15.94 29.54 9.49
CA MET A 110 17.02 28.62 9.12
C MET A 110 16.56 27.21 9.51
N THR A 111 15.60 26.66 8.77
CA THR A 111 15.27 25.22 8.70
C THR A 111 14.05 25.04 7.81
N ASN A 112 14.26 24.95 6.49
CA ASN A 112 13.44 24.16 5.55
C ASN A 112 13.93 24.43 4.13
N ILE A 113 15.03 23.79 3.76
CA ILE A 113 15.38 23.62 2.35
C ILE A 113 14.40 22.57 1.82
N LYS A 114 13.41 23.01 1.03
CA LYS A 114 12.62 22.09 0.20
C LYS A 114 13.60 21.37 -0.73
N VAL A 115 13.76 20.07 -0.51
CA VAL A 115 14.48 19.16 -1.40
C VAL A 115 13.63 19.01 -2.65
N ILE A 116 14.14 19.54 -3.76
CA ILE A 116 13.41 19.61 -5.04
C ILE A 116 13.28 18.21 -5.63
N SER A 117 12.05 17.80 -5.97
CA SER A 117 11.72 16.52 -6.61
C SER A 117 12.20 16.49 -8.07
N TYR A 118 12.57 15.32 -8.61
CA TYR A 118 12.89 15.17 -10.05
C TYR A 118 11.72 15.63 -10.95
N ILE A 119 10.48 15.54 -10.46
CA ILE A 119 9.29 16.07 -11.14
C ILE A 119 9.31 17.60 -11.19
N GLU A 120 9.72 18.28 -10.10
CA GLU A 120 9.92 19.75 -10.09
C GLU A 120 11.08 20.15 -11.01
N LEU A 121 12.15 19.35 -11.10
CA LEU A 121 13.25 19.56 -12.06
C LEU A 121 12.81 19.33 -13.52
N LYS A 122 11.91 18.37 -13.78
CA LYS A 122 11.30 18.13 -15.10
C LYS A 122 10.33 19.26 -15.46
N GLU A 123 9.55 19.78 -14.51
CA GLU A 123 8.66 20.93 -14.68
C GLU A 123 9.41 22.24 -14.86
N GLU A 124 10.50 22.48 -14.13
CA GLU A 124 11.39 23.64 -14.35
C GLU A 124 12.08 23.57 -15.70
N ARG A 125 12.49 22.37 -16.15
CA ARG A 125 13.05 22.14 -17.49
C ARG A 125 12.00 22.29 -18.58
N GLU A 126 10.76 21.83 -18.39
CA GLU A 126 9.67 22.10 -19.32
C GLU A 126 9.27 23.57 -19.33
N LYS A 127 9.28 24.27 -18.19
CA LYS A 127 9.06 25.72 -18.10
C LYS A 127 10.17 26.49 -18.81
N PHE A 128 11.43 26.06 -18.67
CA PHE A 128 12.58 26.62 -19.36
C PHE A 128 12.55 26.33 -20.88
N ARG A 129 12.15 25.11 -21.29
CA ARG A 129 11.98 24.73 -22.70
C ARG A 129 10.78 25.43 -23.32
N LYS A 130 9.68 25.59 -22.58
CA LYS A 130 8.53 26.45 -22.93
C LYS A 130 8.92 27.91 -22.97
N GLN A 131 9.83 28.41 -22.13
CA GLN A 131 10.41 29.76 -22.20
C GLN A 131 11.30 29.94 -23.43
N ILE A 132 12.14 28.96 -23.79
CA ILE A 132 12.95 28.99 -25.02
C ILE A 132 12.04 28.93 -26.25
N ILE A 133 11.02 28.09 -26.26
CA ILE A 133 10.01 28.02 -27.33
C ILE A 133 9.19 29.31 -27.37
N LYS A 134 8.84 29.91 -26.23
CA LYS A 134 8.15 31.21 -26.14
C LYS A 134 9.05 32.35 -26.64
N VAL A 135 10.36 32.30 -26.41
CA VAL A 135 11.34 33.26 -26.98
C VAL A 135 11.55 33.06 -28.49
N ILE A 136 11.43 31.82 -28.99
CA ILE A 136 11.57 31.49 -30.42
C ILE A 136 10.27 31.72 -31.21
N VAL A 137 9.10 31.57 -30.59
CA VAL A 137 7.78 31.58 -31.25
C VAL A 137 6.99 32.88 -31.02
N SER A 138 7.31 33.70 -30.01
CA SER A 138 6.59 34.98 -29.78
C SER A 138 7.23 36.15 -30.55
N ARG A 139 7.18 36.09 -31.88
CA ARG A 139 6.73 37.26 -32.63
C ARG A 139 5.22 37.30 -32.41
N ASP A 140 4.72 38.44 -31.95
CA ASP A 140 3.30 38.75 -31.77
C ASP A 140 2.59 38.00 -30.63
N THR A 141 2.58 38.61 -29.44
CA THR A 141 1.39 38.99 -28.65
C THR A 141 1.74 39.19 -27.17
N GLU A 142 1.04 40.17 -26.60
CA GLU A 142 1.22 40.84 -25.29
C GLU A 142 1.25 39.89 -24.09
N TYR A 143 2.08 40.20 -23.09
CA TYR A 143 1.84 39.78 -21.70
C TYR A 143 2.48 40.74 -20.68
N ASN A 144 1.65 41.23 -19.77
CA ASN A 144 2.00 41.74 -18.45
C ASN A 144 2.64 40.63 -17.60
N ASP A 145 3.82 40.83 -17.02
CA ASP A 145 3.96 41.34 -15.63
C ASP A 145 5.43 41.26 -15.14
N GLU A 146 5.82 42.34 -14.48
CA GLU A 146 6.88 42.56 -13.48
C GLU A 146 8.16 41.71 -13.50
N THR A 147 9.13 42.13 -14.32
CA THR A 147 10.56 42.16 -13.94
C THR A 147 11.23 43.32 -14.67
N ILE A 148 12.16 43.98 -13.98
CA ILE A 148 12.89 45.20 -14.35
C ILE A 148 13.18 45.28 -15.87
N ILE A 149 12.51 46.21 -16.56
CA ILE A 149 12.64 46.46 -18.00
C ILE A 149 13.97 47.18 -18.27
N PRO A 150 14.92 46.63 -19.06
CA PRO A 150 15.99 47.43 -19.67
C PRO A 150 15.35 48.45 -20.60
N SER A 151 15.85 49.69 -20.62
CA SER A 151 15.20 50.77 -21.39
C SER A 151 15.07 50.36 -22.87
N SER A 152 14.04 50.88 -23.56
CA SER A 152 13.82 50.58 -25.00
C SER A 152 15.08 50.80 -25.84
N ASP A 153 15.93 51.74 -25.41
CA ASP A 153 17.20 52.10 -26.07
C ASP A 153 18.30 51.05 -25.86
N GLU A 154 18.37 50.41 -24.68
CA GLU A 154 19.35 49.36 -24.38
C GLU A 154 19.07 48.06 -25.15
N ILE A 155 17.79 47.68 -25.24
CA ILE A 155 17.36 46.51 -26.02
C ILE A 155 17.65 46.74 -27.51
N GLN A 156 17.44 47.95 -27.99
CA GLN A 156 17.71 48.34 -29.37
C GLN A 156 19.22 48.37 -29.70
N LEU A 157 20.06 48.84 -28.78
CA LEU A 157 21.52 48.84 -28.92
C LEU A 157 22.12 47.43 -28.94
N VAL A 158 21.62 46.54 -28.08
CA VAL A 158 22.02 45.13 -28.06
C VAL A 158 21.59 44.43 -29.35
N ARG A 159 20.40 44.75 -29.88
CA ARG A 159 19.91 44.24 -31.15
C ARG A 159 20.75 44.73 -32.35
N TYR A 160 21.17 45.99 -32.34
CA TYR A 160 22.07 46.56 -33.34
C TYR A 160 23.44 45.85 -33.36
N ASN A 161 24.05 45.63 -32.18
CA ASN A 161 25.32 44.90 -32.06
C ASN A 161 25.19 43.42 -32.48
N TYR A 162 24.05 42.79 -32.18
CA TYR A 162 23.77 41.42 -32.61
C TYR A 162 23.70 41.28 -34.14
N TYR A 163 23.08 42.24 -34.85
CA TYR A 163 23.04 42.22 -36.31
C TYR A 163 24.43 42.39 -36.95
N ILE A 164 25.33 43.17 -36.34
CA ILE A 164 26.71 43.33 -36.83
C ILE A 164 27.51 42.03 -36.67
N GLN A 165 27.35 41.33 -35.54
CA GLN A 165 28.13 40.12 -35.24
C GLN A 165 27.59 38.85 -35.90
N HIS A 166 26.26 38.69 -35.96
CA HIS A 166 25.61 37.43 -36.35
C HIS A 166 24.60 37.56 -37.51
N GLY A 167 24.19 38.77 -37.89
CA GLY A 167 23.16 39.01 -38.91
C GLY A 167 23.68 38.98 -40.36
N ILE A 168 24.98 39.17 -40.58
CA ILE A 168 25.59 39.22 -41.91
C ILE A 168 26.74 38.20 -41.98
N ASP A 169 26.56 37.20 -42.84
CA ASP A 169 27.55 36.18 -43.10
C ASP A 169 28.79 36.78 -43.81
N THR A 170 29.99 36.40 -43.39
CA THR A 170 31.27 36.95 -43.90
C THR A 170 31.48 36.67 -45.39
N VAL A 171 30.76 35.69 -45.93
CA VAL A 171 30.79 35.27 -47.34
C VAL A 171 30.22 36.34 -48.29
N HIS A 172 29.37 37.24 -47.80
CA HIS A 172 28.73 38.29 -48.62
C HIS A 172 29.38 39.67 -48.48
N VAL A 173 30.48 39.76 -47.73
CA VAL A 173 31.26 40.99 -47.52
C VAL A 173 32.35 41.10 -48.59
N ALA A 174 32.41 42.22 -49.31
CA ALA A 174 33.44 42.44 -50.32
C ALA A 174 34.85 42.34 -49.69
N PRO A 175 35.77 41.53 -50.24
CA PRO A 175 37.12 41.40 -49.69
C PRO A 175 37.93 42.68 -49.94
N ILE A 176 38.94 42.93 -49.09
CA ILE A 176 39.91 44.02 -49.30
C ILE A 176 40.58 43.83 -50.66
N GLU A 177 40.61 44.88 -51.48
CA GLU A 177 41.27 44.84 -52.78
C GLU A 177 42.79 44.65 -52.63
N GLN A 178 43.37 43.75 -53.44
CA GLN A 178 44.78 43.34 -53.35
C GLN A 178 45.76 44.54 -53.42
N HIS A 179 45.41 45.59 -54.16
CA HIS A 179 46.27 46.76 -54.32
C HIS A 179 46.37 47.62 -53.03
N TRP A 180 45.35 47.60 -52.16
CA TRP A 180 45.41 48.27 -50.85
C TRP A 180 46.33 47.52 -49.89
N ILE A 181 46.33 46.19 -49.98
CA ILE A 181 47.20 45.32 -49.20
C ILE A 181 48.67 45.58 -49.57
N SER A 182 48.98 45.66 -50.87
CA SER A 182 50.31 45.99 -51.35
C SER A 182 50.75 47.38 -50.88
N HIS A 183 49.88 48.39 -50.96
CA HIS A 183 50.20 49.76 -50.54
C HIS A 183 50.44 49.88 -49.03
N ILE A 184 49.62 49.23 -48.19
CA ILE A 184 49.79 49.21 -46.73
C ILE A 184 51.11 48.54 -46.35
N LEU A 185 51.45 47.45 -47.04
CA LEU A 185 52.73 46.78 -46.82
C LEU A 185 53.88 47.69 -47.28
N ASP A 186 53.80 48.39 -48.40
CA ASP A 186 54.89 49.25 -48.89
C ASP A 186 55.21 50.45 -47.99
N LEU A 187 54.26 50.88 -47.16
CA LEU A 187 54.46 51.91 -46.13
C LEU A 187 55.26 51.41 -44.91
N VAL A 188 55.47 50.10 -44.76
CA VAL A 188 56.25 49.52 -43.66
C VAL A 188 57.71 49.28 -44.10
N PRO A 189 58.72 49.87 -43.42
CA PRO A 189 60.13 49.70 -43.76
C PRO A 189 60.56 48.23 -43.85
N ILE A 190 61.36 47.90 -44.88
CA ILE A 190 61.78 46.53 -45.23
C ILE A 190 62.54 45.82 -44.08
N SER A 191 63.23 46.59 -43.24
CA SER A 191 63.94 46.10 -42.05
C SER A 191 63.02 45.56 -40.96
N LEU A 192 61.83 46.14 -40.78
CA LEU A 192 60.83 45.71 -39.79
C LEU A 192 60.02 44.51 -40.31
N LYS A 193 59.68 44.49 -41.60
CA LYS A 193 59.03 43.33 -42.25
C LYS A 193 59.82 42.04 -42.08
N LYS A 194 61.16 42.07 -42.13
CA LYS A 194 61.99 40.86 -42.01
C LYS A 194 62.24 40.42 -40.57
N LYS A 195 62.22 41.34 -39.60
CA LYS A 195 62.62 41.06 -38.20
C LYS A 195 61.43 40.69 -37.31
N HIS A 196 60.22 41.17 -37.63
CA HIS A 196 58.99 40.98 -36.84
C HIS A 196 57.81 40.54 -37.73
N VAL A 197 58.02 39.46 -38.50
CA VAL A 197 57.04 38.92 -39.47
C VAL A 197 55.73 38.51 -38.77
N LYS A 198 55.82 37.93 -37.56
CA LYS A 198 54.66 37.42 -36.83
C LYS A 198 53.78 38.56 -36.31
N GLU A 199 54.40 39.61 -35.79
CA GLU A 199 53.73 40.77 -35.24
C GLU A 199 53.08 41.61 -36.35
N VAL A 200 53.76 41.77 -37.48
CA VAL A 200 53.19 42.44 -38.67
C VAL A 200 51.99 41.67 -39.23
N ASN A 201 52.05 40.33 -39.25
CA ASN A 201 50.92 39.50 -39.70
C ASN A 201 49.75 39.50 -38.71
N ALA A 202 50.02 39.56 -37.40
CA ALA A 202 48.98 39.67 -36.38
C ALA A 202 48.24 41.01 -36.49
N ILE A 203 48.98 42.11 -36.64
CA ILE A 203 48.41 43.45 -36.88
C ILE A 203 47.64 43.48 -38.21
N PHE A 204 48.13 42.80 -39.24
CA PHE A 204 47.41 42.72 -40.52
C PHE A 204 46.09 41.94 -40.42
N LEU A 205 46.05 40.90 -39.59
CA LEU A 205 44.83 40.15 -39.27
C LEU A 205 43.82 41.05 -38.55
N GLU A 206 44.27 41.84 -37.59
CA GLU A 206 43.46 42.83 -36.87
C GLU A 206 42.89 43.89 -37.83
N VAL A 207 43.72 44.44 -38.73
CA VAL A 207 43.26 45.39 -39.76
C VAL A 207 42.20 44.78 -40.68
N LYS A 208 42.33 43.49 -41.01
CA LYS A 208 41.36 42.78 -41.84
C LYS A 208 40.04 42.54 -41.10
N GLU A 209 40.10 42.18 -39.82
CA GLU A 209 38.93 42.02 -38.95
C GLU A 209 38.20 43.34 -38.76
N ASP A 210 38.93 44.44 -38.50
CA ASP A 210 38.37 45.78 -38.39
C ASP A 210 37.68 46.24 -39.67
N PHE A 211 38.29 45.99 -40.84
CA PHE A 211 37.65 46.29 -42.12
C PHE A 211 36.35 45.52 -42.31
N GLN A 212 36.32 44.24 -41.96
CA GLN A 212 35.11 43.42 -42.07
C GLN A 212 34.01 43.90 -41.12
N VAL A 213 34.35 44.25 -39.89
CA VAL A 213 33.40 44.83 -38.92
C VAL A 213 32.88 46.18 -39.43
N ALA A 214 33.74 47.03 -39.99
CA ALA A 214 33.35 48.33 -40.55
C ALA A 214 32.40 48.20 -41.75
N ILE A 215 32.63 47.23 -42.65
CA ILE A 215 31.73 46.97 -43.78
C ILE A 215 30.39 46.40 -43.29
N LYS A 216 30.41 45.42 -42.37
CA LYS A 216 29.19 44.86 -41.77
C LYS A 216 28.36 45.94 -41.08
N LYS A 217 29.00 46.78 -40.27
CA LYS A 217 28.38 47.97 -39.67
C LYS A 217 27.77 48.89 -40.73
N GLY A 218 28.51 49.21 -41.79
CA GLY A 218 28.01 50.05 -42.88
C GLY A 218 26.87 49.45 -43.71
N ILE A 219 26.69 48.12 -43.71
CA ILE A 219 25.54 47.44 -44.31
C ILE A 219 24.34 47.48 -43.36
N VAL A 220 24.56 47.18 -42.08
CA VAL A 220 23.53 47.27 -41.03
C VAL A 220 22.98 48.71 -40.93
N ASP A 221 23.86 49.71 -40.95
CA ASP A 221 23.49 51.14 -40.93
C ASP A 221 22.71 51.59 -42.18
N PHE A 222 22.94 50.94 -43.32
CA PHE A 222 22.23 51.25 -44.57
C PHE A 222 20.85 50.59 -44.64
N VAL A 223 20.72 49.37 -44.10
CA VAL A 223 19.45 48.62 -44.07
C VAL A 223 18.52 49.12 -42.96
N LEU A 224 19.09 49.61 -41.85
CA LEU A 224 18.38 50.11 -40.68
C LEU A 224 18.33 51.65 -40.65
N ASP A 225 17.91 52.29 -41.74
CA ASP A 225 17.98 53.76 -41.96
C ASP A 225 17.21 54.60 -40.90
N ASP A 226 16.44 53.97 -40.00
CA ASP A 226 15.75 54.61 -38.86
C ASP A 226 16.60 54.76 -37.58
N PHE A 227 17.81 54.18 -37.50
CA PHE A 227 18.64 54.23 -36.29
C PHE A 227 19.58 55.44 -36.17
N LYS A 228 19.54 56.38 -37.14
CA LYS A 228 20.31 57.63 -37.10
C LYS A 228 19.99 58.52 -35.90
N PHE A 229 18.87 58.29 -35.21
CA PHE A 229 18.43 59.11 -34.08
C PHE A 229 19.12 58.76 -32.74
N LEU A 230 19.65 57.53 -32.57
CA LEU A 230 20.18 57.04 -31.29
C LEU A 230 21.69 57.25 -31.07
N MET A 231 22.43 57.67 -32.11
CA MET A 231 23.89 57.91 -32.05
C MET A 231 24.26 59.40 -31.98
N LYS A 232 23.33 60.26 -31.53
CA LYS A 232 23.59 61.71 -31.41
C LYS A 232 23.93 62.18 -29.99
N ASP A 233 23.60 61.39 -28.97
CA ASP A 233 23.70 61.83 -27.56
C ASP A 233 24.79 61.14 -26.71
N SER A 234 25.67 60.33 -27.31
CA SER A 234 26.75 59.64 -26.59
C SER A 234 28.17 59.99 -27.09
N ILE A 235 28.34 61.17 -27.70
CA ILE A 235 29.64 61.84 -27.81
C ILE A 235 29.62 63.06 -26.90
N THR A 236 29.65 62.82 -25.59
CA THR A 236 30.11 63.84 -24.65
C THR A 236 31.59 64.09 -24.94
N LYS A 237 31.86 65.23 -25.57
CA LYS A 237 33.18 65.86 -25.65
C LYS A 237 33.71 66.09 -24.24
N ASN A 238 34.33 65.09 -23.62
CA ASN A 238 35.08 65.25 -22.38
C ASN A 238 36.23 64.25 -22.38
N ASP A 239 37.28 64.58 -23.13
CA ASP A 239 38.68 64.31 -22.78
C ASP A 239 39.60 65.07 -23.74
N GLY A 240 39.75 66.36 -23.46
CA GLY A 240 40.62 67.26 -24.21
C GLY A 240 40.94 68.57 -23.50
N LYS A 241 40.71 68.67 -22.19
CA LYS A 241 41.04 69.85 -21.37
C LYS A 241 41.39 69.49 -19.92
N GLN A 242 42.45 68.74 -19.68
CA GLN A 242 43.18 68.74 -18.40
C GLN A 242 44.68 68.44 -18.62
N VAL A 243 45.35 69.30 -19.39
CA VAL A 243 46.82 69.48 -19.28
C VAL A 243 47.12 70.96 -19.43
N GLU A 244 46.72 71.77 -18.45
CA GLU A 244 47.24 73.14 -18.32
C GLU A 244 47.59 73.40 -16.85
N SER A 245 48.88 73.68 -16.63
CA SER A 245 49.55 74.11 -15.39
C SER A 245 49.83 73.07 -14.29
N PHE A 246 50.99 72.40 -14.37
CA PHE A 246 51.70 71.97 -13.16
C PHE A 246 52.11 73.21 -12.37
N ASN A 247 51.45 73.49 -11.23
CA ASN A 247 51.80 74.59 -10.33
C ASN A 247 53.24 74.43 -9.79
N LYS A 248 53.96 75.54 -9.60
CA LYS A 248 55.29 75.56 -8.95
C LYS A 248 55.29 74.83 -7.58
N SER A 249 54.16 74.83 -6.86
CA SER A 249 53.99 74.08 -5.60
C SER A 249 54.15 72.56 -5.80
N ALA A 250 53.55 71.99 -6.84
CA ALA A 250 53.66 70.56 -7.13
C ALA A 250 55.08 70.15 -7.52
N ARG A 251 55.87 71.08 -8.10
CA ARG A 251 57.28 70.84 -8.42
C ARG A 251 58.17 70.91 -7.18
N ILE A 252 57.88 71.80 -6.23
CA ILE A 252 58.55 71.84 -4.93
C ILE A 252 58.21 70.59 -4.11
N GLU A 253 56.94 70.18 -4.07
CA GLU A 253 56.51 68.93 -3.44
C GLU A 253 57.16 67.72 -4.12
N PHE A 254 57.27 67.72 -5.45
CA PHE A 254 57.98 66.68 -6.19
C PHE A 254 59.47 66.64 -5.86
N ASP A 255 60.16 67.79 -5.84
CA ASP A 255 61.59 67.86 -5.52
C ASP A 255 61.86 67.52 -4.05
N GLN A 256 60.96 67.90 -3.13
CA GLN A 256 60.97 67.48 -1.73
C GLN A 256 60.75 65.97 -1.61
N ALA A 257 59.74 65.42 -2.28
CA ALA A 257 59.49 63.99 -2.31
C ALA A 257 60.68 63.23 -2.92
N LYS A 258 61.29 63.75 -3.99
CA LYS A 258 62.48 63.20 -4.64
C LYS A 258 63.68 63.21 -3.70
N GLN A 259 63.92 64.28 -2.96
CA GLN A 259 64.98 64.35 -1.95
C GLN A 259 64.74 63.43 -0.75
N VAL A 260 63.49 63.30 -0.30
CA VAL A 260 63.09 62.38 0.77
C VAL A 260 63.28 60.93 0.32
N ILE A 261 62.86 60.60 -0.90
CA ILE A 261 63.06 59.29 -1.52
C ILE A 261 64.55 59.00 -1.69
N SER A 262 65.33 59.92 -2.24
CA SER A 262 66.78 59.69 -2.46
C SER A 262 67.57 59.54 -1.15
N LYS A 263 67.10 60.14 -0.05
CA LYS A 263 67.76 60.03 1.27
C LYS A 263 67.36 58.78 2.05
N ASN A 264 66.14 58.26 1.85
CA ASN A 264 65.57 57.20 2.68
C ASN A 264 65.37 55.86 1.94
N LEU A 265 65.47 55.84 0.61
CA LEU A 265 65.30 54.64 -0.19
C LEU A 265 66.67 54.02 -0.51
N PHE A 266 66.97 52.90 0.15
CA PHE A 266 68.28 52.24 0.08
C PHE A 266 68.45 51.35 -1.18
N ILE A 267 68.07 51.83 -2.37
CA ILE A 267 68.11 51.04 -3.62
C ILE A 267 69.54 50.59 -3.97
N SER A 268 70.53 51.46 -3.80
CA SER A 268 71.93 51.20 -4.16
C SER A 268 72.72 50.42 -3.09
N ASN A 269 72.07 50.00 -2.01
CA ASN A 269 72.71 49.23 -0.96
C ASN A 269 72.94 47.78 -1.44
N SER A 270 74.16 47.26 -1.25
CA SER A 270 74.59 45.91 -1.60
C SER A 270 73.63 44.83 -1.07
N VAL A 271 73.09 45.02 0.14
CA VAL A 271 72.14 44.12 0.80
C VAL A 271 70.85 43.95 -0.01
N MET A 272 70.28 45.03 -0.55
CA MET A 272 69.04 44.96 -1.33
C MET A 272 69.25 44.18 -2.64
N VAL A 273 70.41 44.37 -3.27
CA VAL A 273 70.82 43.62 -4.47
C VAL A 273 71.01 42.14 -4.14
N TYR A 274 71.66 41.81 -3.03
CA TYR A 274 71.83 40.42 -2.58
C TYR A 274 70.50 39.73 -2.25
N LEU A 275 69.56 40.43 -1.60
CA LEU A 275 68.22 39.90 -1.31
C LEU A 275 67.41 39.62 -2.58
N HIS A 276 67.48 40.50 -3.58
CA HIS A 276 66.86 40.25 -4.89
C HIS A 276 67.55 39.10 -5.64
N GLN A 277 68.88 39.04 -5.64
CA GLN A 277 69.62 37.96 -6.29
C GLN A 277 69.35 36.59 -5.65
N LEU A 278 69.22 36.52 -4.32
CA LEU A 278 68.85 35.30 -3.60
C LEU A 278 67.52 34.74 -4.11
N TRP A 279 66.50 35.59 -4.20
CA TRP A 279 65.17 35.19 -4.67
C TRP A 279 65.21 34.69 -6.12
N HIS A 280 65.83 35.45 -7.02
CA HIS A 280 65.89 35.09 -8.43
C HIS A 280 66.68 33.80 -8.71
N LYS A 281 67.73 33.50 -7.92
CA LYS A 281 68.55 32.29 -8.10
C LYS A 281 67.96 31.04 -7.45
N GLN A 282 67.31 31.15 -6.28
CA GLN A 282 66.93 29.99 -5.47
C GLN A 282 65.42 29.77 -5.30
N PHE A 283 64.59 30.79 -5.56
CA PHE A 283 63.15 30.78 -5.24
C PHE A 283 62.23 31.27 -6.37
N SER A 284 62.77 31.63 -7.54
CA SER A 284 61.99 32.09 -8.70
C SER A 284 61.03 31.04 -9.26
N ASP A 285 61.44 29.76 -9.21
CA ASP A 285 60.64 28.61 -9.63
C ASP A 285 59.73 28.07 -8.53
N LEU A 286 59.78 28.63 -7.32
CA LEU A 286 58.88 28.22 -6.24
C LEU A 286 57.44 28.59 -6.61
N ARG A 287 56.51 27.67 -6.35
CA ARG A 287 55.06 27.87 -6.44
C ARG A 287 54.41 27.32 -5.18
N LEU A 288 53.28 27.92 -4.77
CA LEU A 288 52.51 27.45 -3.62
C LEU A 288 51.84 26.11 -3.92
N ILE A 289 51.38 25.91 -5.15
CA ILE A 289 50.83 24.64 -5.64
C ILE A 289 51.60 24.28 -6.91
N GLN A 290 52.20 23.10 -6.94
CA GLN A 290 52.94 22.62 -8.12
C GLN A 290 51.97 21.96 -9.11
N VAL A 291 51.44 22.74 -10.04
CA VAL A 291 50.42 22.26 -11.00
C VAL A 291 50.92 21.11 -11.90
N ASN A 292 52.22 21.06 -12.19
CA ASN A 292 52.82 20.04 -13.06
C ASN A 292 52.67 18.60 -12.51
N THR A 293 52.53 18.41 -11.21
CA THR A 293 52.31 17.08 -10.61
C THR A 293 50.93 16.52 -10.99
N PHE A 294 49.93 17.39 -11.14
CA PHE A 294 48.59 17.03 -11.55
C PHE A 294 48.49 16.76 -13.06
N TYR A 295 49.21 17.52 -13.89
CA TYR A 295 49.30 17.25 -15.34
C TYR A 295 49.98 15.90 -15.66
N ALA A 296 50.84 15.40 -14.77
CA ALA A 296 51.50 14.11 -14.94
C ALA A 296 50.57 12.91 -14.72
N SER A 297 49.41 13.10 -14.08
CA SER A 297 48.43 12.04 -13.84
C SER A 297 47.72 11.64 -15.14
N LYS A 298 47.79 10.36 -15.52
CA LYS A 298 47.13 9.82 -16.72
C LYS A 298 45.63 9.55 -16.56
N SER A 299 45.14 9.49 -15.32
CA SER A 299 43.74 9.24 -14.97
C SER A 299 43.10 10.46 -14.32
N ALA A 300 41.78 10.57 -14.40
CA ALA A 300 41.03 11.60 -13.69
C ALA A 300 41.36 11.61 -12.18
N LEU A 301 41.44 12.80 -11.61
CA LEU A 301 41.80 13.04 -10.22
C LEU A 301 40.58 12.87 -9.31
N ASP A 302 40.78 12.28 -8.13
CA ASP A 302 39.79 12.38 -7.05
C ASP A 302 39.87 13.77 -6.42
N LEU A 303 38.71 14.36 -6.10
CA LEU A 303 38.62 15.68 -5.47
C LEU A 303 39.28 15.70 -4.08
N SER A 304 39.18 14.61 -3.31
CA SER A 304 39.82 14.55 -1.97
C SER A 304 41.34 14.46 -2.07
N ASP A 305 41.84 13.64 -2.99
CA ASP A 305 43.27 13.45 -3.21
C ASP A 305 43.89 14.74 -3.77
N PHE A 306 43.22 15.39 -4.72
CA PHE A 306 43.63 16.70 -5.23
C PHE A 306 43.75 17.74 -4.12
N HIS A 307 42.72 17.87 -3.26
CA HIS A 307 42.75 18.81 -2.13
C HIS A 307 43.88 18.48 -1.14
N LYS A 308 44.11 17.21 -0.84
CA LYS A 308 45.20 16.77 0.05
C LYS A 308 46.57 17.11 -0.55
N SER A 309 46.81 16.77 -1.82
CA SER A 309 48.08 17.08 -2.50
C SER A 309 48.32 18.57 -2.68
N ALA A 310 47.27 19.36 -2.90
CA ALA A 310 47.36 20.82 -2.92
C ALA A 310 47.78 21.38 -1.55
N ASN A 311 47.20 20.89 -0.46
CA ASN A 311 47.54 21.30 0.90
C ASN A 311 48.94 20.88 1.32
N GLU A 312 49.37 19.69 0.93
CA GLU A 312 50.75 19.21 1.13
C GLU A 312 51.74 20.08 0.35
N SER A 313 51.44 20.45 -0.89
CA SER A 313 52.26 21.35 -1.71
C SER A 313 52.42 22.73 -1.06
N ILE A 314 51.31 23.31 -0.58
CA ILE A 314 51.32 24.59 0.16
C ILE A 314 52.19 24.47 1.42
N SER A 315 52.01 23.38 2.19
CA SER A 315 52.78 23.15 3.42
C SER A 315 54.28 22.97 3.16
N GLN A 316 54.64 22.29 2.07
CA GLN A 316 56.04 22.15 1.63
C GLN A 316 56.62 23.50 1.20
N ALA A 317 55.87 24.30 0.45
CA ALA A 317 56.29 25.64 0.05
C ALA A 317 56.51 26.55 1.27
N ILE A 318 55.59 26.56 2.25
CA ILE A 318 55.76 27.28 3.52
C ILE A 318 56.98 26.78 4.29
N THR A 319 57.19 25.46 4.35
CA THR A 319 58.34 24.87 5.05
C THR A 319 59.66 25.29 4.41
N ARG A 320 59.73 25.31 3.07
CA ARG A 320 60.89 25.80 2.31
C ARG A 320 61.14 27.30 2.53
N LEU A 321 60.09 28.11 2.60
CA LEU A 321 60.21 29.52 2.95
C LEU A 321 60.73 29.72 4.38
N LYS A 322 60.28 28.92 5.36
CA LYS A 322 60.71 29.02 6.76
C LYS A 322 62.10 28.45 7.04
N LYS A 323 62.49 27.36 6.38
CA LYS A 323 63.77 26.67 6.63
C LYS A 323 64.92 27.18 5.78
N ASP A 324 64.65 27.63 4.55
CA ASP A 324 65.71 27.97 3.60
C ASP A 324 65.72 29.47 3.29
N TRP A 325 64.58 30.07 2.94
CA TRP A 325 64.51 31.49 2.56
C TRP A 325 64.74 32.43 3.75
N TYR A 326 64.01 32.20 4.84
CA TYR A 326 64.08 33.04 6.03
C TYR A 326 65.49 33.01 6.68
N PRO A 327 66.13 31.85 6.91
CA PRO A 327 67.48 31.79 7.47
C PRO A 327 68.54 32.34 6.51
N ALA A 328 68.38 32.19 5.19
CA ALA A 328 69.29 32.80 4.21
C ALA A 328 69.25 34.33 4.25
N ILE A 329 68.06 34.93 4.43
CA ILE A 329 67.91 36.38 4.65
C ILE A 329 68.60 36.79 5.95
N HIS A 330 68.40 36.04 7.04
CA HIS A 330 69.11 36.26 8.31
C HIS A 330 70.63 36.20 8.15
N GLN A 331 71.13 35.25 7.36
CA GLN A 331 72.56 35.11 7.09
C GLN A 331 73.10 36.33 6.32
N ILE A 332 72.42 36.77 5.27
CA ILE A 332 72.79 37.97 4.49
C ILE A 332 72.82 39.21 5.40
N LEU A 333 71.78 39.42 6.20
CA LEU A 333 71.72 40.55 7.15
C LEU A 333 72.83 40.47 8.21
N SER A 334 73.18 39.28 8.70
CA SER A 334 74.25 39.10 9.70
C SER A 334 75.66 39.30 9.13
N LEU A 335 75.89 38.92 7.88
CA LEU A 335 77.18 39.11 7.19
C LEU A 335 77.38 40.58 6.84
N SER A 336 76.36 41.23 6.26
CA SER A 336 76.43 42.65 5.90
C SER A 336 76.46 43.58 7.12
N ALA A 337 76.00 43.13 8.29
CA ALA A 337 76.21 43.85 9.55
C ALA A 337 77.69 43.91 9.98
N ARG A 338 78.51 42.93 9.58
CA ARG A 338 79.96 42.88 9.88
C ARG A 338 80.78 43.73 8.92
N GLU A 339 80.28 43.97 7.71
CA GLU A 339 80.96 44.70 6.64
C GLU A 339 80.65 46.22 6.63
N ASN A 340 79.93 46.75 7.64
CA ASN A 340 79.48 48.15 7.74
C ASN A 340 78.50 48.63 6.64
N ASP A 341 77.92 47.70 5.87
CA ASP A 341 76.95 47.99 4.80
C ASP A 341 75.52 48.26 5.31
N ILE A 342 75.28 48.10 6.62
CA ILE A 342 74.00 48.39 7.29
C ILE A 342 74.10 49.71 8.06
N PRO A 343 73.09 50.60 8.00
CA PRO A 343 73.07 51.82 8.81
C PRO A 343 73.24 51.51 10.31
N VAL A 344 74.14 52.22 10.99
CA VAL A 344 74.41 52.03 12.43
C VAL A 344 73.13 52.22 13.25
N GLN A 345 72.83 51.30 14.19
CA GLN A 345 71.62 51.33 15.06
C GLN A 345 71.39 52.66 15.81
N ARG A 346 72.45 53.44 16.04
CA ARG A 346 72.37 54.79 16.64
C ARG A 346 71.55 55.77 15.79
N HIS A 347 71.53 55.61 14.46
CA HIS A 347 70.69 56.41 13.56
C HIS A 347 69.32 55.75 13.36
N ARG A 348 68.47 55.86 14.38
CA ARG A 348 67.14 55.22 14.44
C ARG A 348 66.29 55.43 13.18
N THR A 349 66.29 56.62 12.59
CA THR A 349 65.51 56.94 11.37
C THR A 349 66.02 56.25 10.10
N LYS A 350 67.33 56.29 9.85
CA LYS A 350 67.94 55.61 8.69
C LYS A 350 67.82 54.09 8.80
N PHE A 351 68.02 53.54 9.99
CA PHE A 351 67.85 52.12 10.27
C PHE A 351 66.39 51.67 10.09
N TYR A 352 65.43 52.48 10.55
CA TYR A 352 63.99 52.25 10.32
C TYR A 352 63.63 52.23 8.82
N HIS A 353 64.13 53.18 8.03
CA HIS A 353 63.89 53.21 6.58
C HIS A 353 64.56 52.04 5.85
N PHE A 354 65.76 51.62 6.27
CA PHE A 354 66.43 50.43 5.75
C PHE A 354 65.64 49.15 6.04
N HIS A 355 65.19 48.96 7.28
CA HIS A 355 64.35 47.84 7.69
C HIS A 355 63.02 47.80 6.89
N ARG A 356 62.40 48.96 6.66
CA ARG A 356 61.22 49.07 5.79
C ARG A 356 61.51 48.67 4.35
N CYS A 357 62.69 48.97 3.81
CA CYS A 357 63.08 48.53 2.47
C CYS A 357 63.22 46.99 2.41
N VAL A 358 63.87 46.37 3.41
CA VAL A 358 63.98 44.90 3.51
C VAL A 358 62.60 44.24 3.58
N ILE A 359 61.73 44.73 4.49
CA ILE A 359 60.35 44.24 4.63
C ILE A 359 59.59 44.40 3.31
N THR A 360 59.69 45.56 2.65
CA THR A 360 58.98 45.82 1.39
C THR A 360 59.41 44.85 0.28
N ILE A 361 60.70 44.54 0.16
CA ILE A 361 61.22 43.57 -0.81
C ILE A 361 60.71 42.16 -0.48
N MET A 362 60.78 41.74 0.78
CA MET A 362 60.26 40.43 1.22
C MET A 362 58.75 40.31 0.97
N THR A 363 57.99 41.36 1.29
CA THR A 363 56.54 41.42 1.03
C THR A 363 56.25 41.37 -0.47
N HIS A 364 57.04 42.05 -1.31
CA HIS A 364 56.87 42.01 -2.76
C HIS A 364 57.20 40.63 -3.36
N GLN A 365 58.26 39.97 -2.90
CA GLN A 365 58.64 38.61 -3.32
C GLN A 365 57.50 37.61 -3.02
N LEU A 366 56.97 37.67 -1.80
CA LEU A 366 55.82 36.90 -1.35
C LEU A 366 54.54 37.21 -2.14
N GLN A 367 54.29 38.48 -2.46
CA GLN A 367 53.17 38.91 -3.30
C GLN A 367 53.26 38.34 -4.72
N MET A 368 54.44 38.38 -5.35
CA MET A 368 54.66 37.82 -6.69
C MET A 368 54.54 36.30 -6.71
N LEU A 369 55.02 35.61 -5.67
CA LEU A 369 54.82 34.17 -5.48
C LEU A 369 53.32 33.81 -5.45
N CYS A 370 52.53 34.58 -4.69
CA CYS A 370 51.09 34.37 -4.59
C CYS A 370 50.40 34.61 -5.94
N LEU A 371 50.58 35.78 -6.56
CA LEU A 371 49.91 36.12 -7.82
C LEU A 371 50.24 35.14 -8.95
N THR A 372 51.49 34.71 -9.07
CA THR A 372 51.89 33.72 -10.08
C THR A 372 51.27 32.36 -9.81
N SER A 373 51.24 31.93 -8.54
CA SER A 373 50.59 30.66 -8.15
C SER A 373 49.07 30.70 -8.37
N LEU A 374 48.41 31.83 -8.08
CA LEU A 374 46.98 32.01 -8.29
C LEU A 374 46.61 31.94 -9.78
N SER A 375 47.40 32.55 -10.65
CA SER A 375 47.19 32.48 -12.11
C SER A 375 47.34 31.04 -12.61
N GLU A 376 48.45 30.37 -12.28
CA GLU A 376 48.73 29.01 -12.76
C GLU A 376 47.68 27.98 -12.29
N VAL A 377 47.17 28.12 -11.06
CA VAL A 377 46.09 27.26 -10.54
C VAL A 377 44.76 27.57 -11.25
N THR A 378 44.47 28.84 -11.52
CA THR A 378 43.25 29.21 -12.25
C THR A 378 43.28 28.69 -13.68
N ASP A 379 44.43 28.80 -14.35
CA ASP A 379 44.63 28.27 -15.70
C ASP A 379 44.47 26.74 -15.72
N PHE A 380 44.98 26.04 -14.70
CA PHE A 380 44.76 24.58 -14.57
C PHE A 380 43.28 24.22 -14.43
N LEU A 381 42.54 24.93 -13.58
CA LEU A 381 41.14 24.62 -13.31
C LEU A 381 40.22 25.00 -14.49
N THR A 382 40.62 25.94 -15.34
CA THR A 382 39.82 26.44 -16.48
C THR A 382 40.23 25.85 -17.83
N ASN A 383 41.37 25.15 -17.92
CA ASN A 383 41.85 24.57 -19.18
C ASN A 383 41.23 23.18 -19.46
N MET A 384 40.54 23.09 -20.60
CA MET A 384 39.85 21.90 -21.10
C MET A 384 40.76 20.86 -21.77
N GLN A 385 41.84 21.30 -22.42
CA GLN A 385 42.59 20.45 -23.36
C GLN A 385 43.64 19.57 -22.68
N ASN A 386 44.23 20.06 -21.59
CA ASN A 386 45.38 19.40 -20.94
C ASN A 386 45.08 18.83 -19.55
N SER A 387 43.89 19.07 -18.98
CA SER A 387 43.58 18.59 -17.63
C SER A 387 43.20 17.09 -17.63
N PRO A 388 43.67 16.30 -16.65
CA PRO A 388 43.27 14.89 -16.50
C PRO A 388 41.78 14.72 -16.17
N GLY A 389 41.11 15.81 -15.76
CA GLY A 389 39.73 15.83 -15.32
C GLY A 389 39.55 15.33 -13.88
N PHE A 390 38.31 15.34 -13.39
CA PHE A 390 37.91 14.92 -12.06
C PHE A 390 36.90 13.78 -12.12
N LYS A 391 37.03 12.83 -11.20
CA LYS A 391 36.09 11.72 -11.07
C LYS A 391 34.76 12.21 -10.51
N LEU A 392 33.66 11.75 -11.11
CA LEU A 392 32.29 12.06 -10.71
C LEU A 392 31.48 10.76 -10.70
N ALA A 393 31.06 10.30 -9.53
CA ALA A 393 30.21 9.11 -9.44
C ALA A 393 28.73 9.49 -9.52
N LEU A 394 27.95 8.66 -10.21
CA LEU A 394 26.50 8.73 -10.21
C LEU A 394 25.95 7.65 -9.29
N ILE A 395 25.32 8.06 -8.19
CA ILE A 395 24.84 7.16 -7.14
C ILE A 395 23.34 7.33 -6.91
N GLN A 396 22.69 6.27 -6.45
CA GLN A 396 21.30 6.30 -6.01
C GLN A 396 21.26 6.40 -4.48
N LYS A 397 20.69 7.48 -3.95
CA LYS A 397 20.43 7.66 -2.50
C LYS A 397 18.95 8.01 -2.31
N ASN A 398 18.25 7.27 -1.45
CA ASN A 398 16.82 7.45 -1.18
C ASN A 398 15.94 7.45 -2.45
N LYS A 399 16.18 6.52 -3.37
CA LYS A 399 15.50 6.43 -4.68
C LYS A 399 15.71 7.65 -5.60
N LEU A 400 16.67 8.53 -5.29
CA LEU A 400 17.02 9.68 -6.13
C LEU A 400 18.44 9.52 -6.67
N ILE A 401 18.62 9.90 -7.94
CA ILE A 401 19.92 9.94 -8.60
C ILE A 401 20.64 11.21 -8.15
N GLN A 402 21.84 11.05 -7.59
CA GLN A 402 22.67 12.17 -7.11
C GLN A 402 24.12 12.01 -7.60
N PHE A 403 24.77 13.14 -7.82
CA PHE A 403 26.19 13.19 -8.13
C PHE A 403 27.02 13.19 -6.84
N ASP A 404 28.02 12.33 -6.77
CA ASP A 404 28.99 12.30 -5.68
C ASP A 404 30.42 12.46 -6.24
N PRO A 405 31.11 13.57 -5.94
CA PRO A 405 30.68 14.69 -5.10
C PRO A 405 29.69 15.67 -5.78
N PRO A 406 28.85 16.41 -5.02
CA PRO A 406 27.96 17.43 -5.59
C PRO A 406 28.73 18.69 -6.03
N LEU A 407 28.16 19.45 -6.97
CA LEU A 407 28.76 20.68 -7.52
C LEU A 407 29.25 21.67 -6.45
N ASN A 408 28.48 21.84 -5.37
CA ASN A 408 28.84 22.74 -4.27
C ASN A 408 30.15 22.32 -3.58
N LYS A 409 30.44 21.01 -3.51
CA LYS A 409 31.69 20.52 -2.92
C LYS A 409 32.88 20.87 -3.81
N PHE A 410 32.76 20.70 -5.14
CA PHE A 410 33.78 21.14 -6.09
C PHE A 410 34.04 22.64 -6.00
N GLN A 411 32.98 23.46 -6.00
CA GLN A 411 33.10 24.91 -5.84
C GLN A 411 33.79 25.27 -4.52
N ASN A 412 33.38 24.69 -3.40
CA ASN A 412 33.97 24.99 -2.10
C ASN A 412 35.45 24.62 -2.03
N VAL A 413 35.82 23.43 -2.52
CA VAL A 413 37.22 22.97 -2.52
C VAL A 413 38.08 23.90 -3.37
N PHE A 414 37.67 24.22 -4.59
CA PHE A 414 38.47 25.08 -5.48
C PHE A 414 38.56 26.52 -4.97
N LEU A 415 37.47 27.06 -4.42
CA LEU A 415 37.45 28.42 -3.86
C LEU A 415 38.28 28.51 -2.56
N ASN A 416 38.29 27.47 -1.74
CA ASN A 416 39.09 27.42 -0.53
C ASN A 416 40.60 27.46 -0.82
N LEU A 417 41.05 26.85 -1.93
CA LEU A 417 42.47 26.90 -2.33
C LEU A 417 43.00 28.33 -2.46
N TYR A 418 42.19 29.26 -3.00
CA TYR A 418 42.56 30.68 -3.08
C TYR A 418 42.77 31.29 -1.69
N GLY A 419 41.88 30.99 -0.73
CA GLY A 419 42.03 31.43 0.66
C GLY A 419 43.29 30.87 1.31
N MET A 420 43.52 29.56 1.17
CA MET A 420 44.69 28.88 1.71
C MET A 420 46.01 29.41 1.14
N MET A 421 46.07 29.71 -0.16
CA MET A 421 47.25 30.32 -0.79
C MET A 421 47.52 31.74 -0.29
N ILE A 422 46.47 32.54 -0.02
CA ILE A 422 46.62 33.89 0.52
C ILE A 422 47.11 33.85 1.98
N GLU A 423 46.56 32.94 2.79
CA GLU A 423 46.97 32.73 4.17
C GLU A 423 48.41 32.20 4.27
N ALA A 424 48.81 31.30 3.36
CA ALA A 424 50.14 30.70 3.32
C ALA A 424 51.28 31.73 3.19
N VAL A 425 51.01 32.85 2.53
CA VAL A 425 51.98 33.90 2.23
C VAL A 425 52.07 34.93 3.38
N CYS A 426 51.15 34.90 4.34
CA CYS A 426 51.15 35.74 5.55
C CYS A 426 52.14 35.23 6.63
N LEU A 427 53.44 35.33 6.36
CA LEU A 427 54.52 34.90 7.26
C LEU A 427 54.82 35.92 8.38
N PRO A 428 55.38 35.49 9.53
CA PRO A 428 55.83 36.42 10.57
C PRO A 428 56.93 37.38 10.05
N GLY A 429 56.98 38.58 10.61
CA GLY A 429 58.03 39.58 10.31
C GLY A 429 59.40 39.19 10.88
N LEU A 430 60.46 39.84 10.39
CA LEU A 430 61.87 39.58 10.71
C LEU A 430 62.23 39.80 12.20
N ASP A 431 62.04 38.79 13.06
CA ASP A 431 62.56 38.79 14.44
C ASP A 431 64.06 38.44 14.46
N THR A 432 64.88 39.43 14.16
CA THR A 432 66.34 39.30 14.32
C THR A 432 66.73 39.95 15.64
N ARG A 433 67.64 39.34 16.41
CA ARG A 433 68.26 39.96 17.61
C ARG A 433 68.87 41.35 17.34
N LEU A 434 69.13 41.68 16.07
CA LEU A 434 69.57 43.01 15.59
C LEU A 434 68.49 44.11 15.67
N PHE A 435 67.21 43.76 15.87
CA PHE A 435 66.07 44.70 15.86
C PHE A 435 65.25 44.66 17.16
N SER A 436 65.64 43.83 18.15
CA SER A 436 64.90 43.59 19.39
C SER A 436 64.88 44.77 20.38
N ASP A 437 65.83 45.72 20.27
CA ASP A 437 65.98 46.85 21.21
C ASP A 437 65.18 48.12 20.81
N LEU A 438 64.31 48.04 19.81
CA LEU A 438 63.49 49.15 19.34
C LEU A 438 62.06 49.00 19.88
N GLU A 439 61.63 49.89 20.77
CA GLU A 439 60.24 50.09 21.18
C GLU A 439 59.36 50.60 20.02
N MET A 440 59.20 49.80 18.97
CA MET A 440 58.38 50.11 17.79
C MET A 440 57.44 48.92 17.54
N GLN A 441 56.33 48.88 18.27
CA GLN A 441 55.29 47.84 18.18
C GLN A 441 54.70 47.65 16.77
N ASP A 442 54.86 48.60 15.85
CA ASP A 442 54.30 48.52 14.49
C ASP A 442 55.11 47.62 13.52
N LEU A 443 56.37 47.33 13.82
CA LEU A 443 57.30 46.63 12.91
C LEU A 443 57.47 45.13 13.16
N THR A 444 56.91 44.61 14.26
CA THR A 444 56.81 43.16 14.55
C THR A 444 55.53 42.54 13.96
N SER A 445 54.79 43.29 13.16
CA SER A 445 53.59 42.82 12.47
C SER A 445 53.94 41.90 11.29
N LYS A 446 53.10 40.89 11.04
CA LYS A 446 53.25 39.89 9.96
C LYS A 446 53.53 40.55 8.61
N LEU A 447 54.34 39.91 7.75
CA LEU A 447 54.50 40.30 6.35
C LEU A 447 53.14 40.15 5.65
N LYS A 448 52.50 41.26 5.29
CA LYS A 448 51.20 41.29 4.62
C LYS A 448 51.39 41.65 3.13
N PRO A 449 51.46 40.67 2.21
CA PRO A 449 51.43 40.98 0.77
C PRO A 449 50.14 41.72 0.42
N ILE A 450 50.23 42.72 -0.45
CA ILE A 450 49.06 43.47 -0.91
C ILE A 450 48.47 42.74 -2.12
N ILE A 451 47.46 41.92 -1.90
CA ILE A 451 46.72 41.24 -2.97
C ILE A 451 45.37 41.94 -3.09
N LEU A 452 45.10 42.52 -4.26
CA LEU A 452 43.81 43.17 -4.53
C LEU A 452 42.71 42.12 -4.56
N GLU A 453 41.72 42.27 -3.69
CA GLU A 453 40.58 41.35 -3.58
C GLU A 453 39.84 41.19 -4.92
N LYS A 454 39.75 42.27 -5.70
CA LYS A 454 39.18 42.26 -7.06
C LYS A 454 39.82 41.21 -7.98
N ILE A 455 41.15 41.03 -7.94
CA ILE A 455 41.85 40.05 -8.79
C ILE A 455 41.47 38.62 -8.37
N VAL A 456 41.39 38.38 -7.07
CA VAL A 456 40.99 37.08 -6.51
C VAL A 456 39.53 36.79 -6.83
N ASP A 457 38.66 37.79 -6.74
CA ASP A 457 37.24 37.66 -7.07
C ASP A 457 37.01 37.41 -8.56
N ASP A 458 37.78 38.05 -9.45
CA ASP A 458 37.74 37.77 -10.89
C ASP A 458 38.12 36.31 -11.18
N TYR A 459 39.17 35.77 -10.53
CA TYR A 459 39.52 34.35 -10.65
C TYR A 459 38.46 33.40 -10.06
N ARG A 460 37.89 33.74 -8.89
CA ARG A 460 36.80 32.97 -8.27
C ARG A 460 35.56 32.93 -9.16
N LEU A 461 35.21 34.04 -9.80
CA LEU A 461 34.08 34.14 -10.72
C LEU A 461 34.32 33.30 -11.98
N SER A 462 35.52 33.39 -12.57
CA SER A 462 35.91 32.60 -13.73
C SER A 462 35.77 31.09 -13.48
N VAL A 463 36.32 30.58 -12.36
CA VAL A 463 36.20 29.16 -11.99
C VAL A 463 34.75 28.76 -11.71
N LYS A 464 33.96 29.61 -11.04
CA LYS A 464 32.52 29.33 -10.79
C LYS A 464 31.73 29.23 -12.08
N MET A 465 31.94 30.14 -13.03
CA MET A 465 31.24 30.14 -14.32
C MET A 465 31.62 28.92 -15.15
N PHE A 466 32.93 28.64 -15.25
CA PHE A 466 33.45 27.47 -15.95
C PHE A 466 32.88 26.16 -15.38
N LEU A 467 32.90 25.98 -14.06
CA LEU A 467 32.32 24.79 -13.43
C LEU A 467 30.83 24.62 -13.72
N LYS A 468 30.05 25.71 -13.70
CA LYS A 468 28.61 25.65 -14.02
C LYS A 468 28.38 25.22 -15.46
N GLU A 469 29.15 25.74 -16.41
CA GLU A 469 29.07 25.36 -17.81
C GLU A 469 29.43 23.88 -18.01
N GLN A 470 30.53 23.43 -17.42
CA GLN A 470 30.98 22.03 -17.54
C GLN A 470 30.04 21.03 -16.84
N TRP A 471 29.29 21.47 -15.82
CA TRP A 471 28.34 20.63 -15.09
C TRP A 471 27.08 20.27 -15.90
N ILE A 472 26.75 21.05 -16.94
CA ILE A 472 25.60 20.79 -17.83
C ILE A 472 25.76 19.44 -18.55
N GLY A 473 26.98 19.12 -18.98
CA GLY A 473 27.27 17.88 -19.70
C GLY A 473 26.91 16.61 -18.91
N PRO A 474 27.46 16.39 -17.71
CA PRO A 474 27.07 15.29 -16.83
C PRO A 474 25.56 15.26 -16.53
N GLN A 475 24.91 16.42 -16.34
CA GLN A 475 23.47 16.48 -16.09
C GLN A 475 22.62 15.98 -17.27
N LEU A 476 23.03 16.27 -18.51
CA LEU A 476 22.32 15.79 -19.70
C LEU A 476 22.46 14.27 -19.87
N ARG A 477 23.63 13.70 -19.55
CA ARG A 477 23.89 12.25 -19.66
C ARG A 477 23.20 11.39 -18.61
N VAL A 478 22.45 11.99 -17.67
CA VAL A 478 21.51 11.25 -16.83
C VAL A 478 20.33 10.71 -17.65
N GLN A 479 20.01 11.33 -18.81
CA GLN A 479 18.97 10.88 -19.73
C GLN A 479 19.21 9.48 -20.31
N ASP A 480 20.48 9.03 -20.34
CA ASP A 480 20.85 7.68 -20.76
C ASP A 480 20.12 6.59 -19.91
N PHE A 481 19.55 6.95 -18.75
CA PHE A 481 18.81 6.07 -17.86
C PHE A 481 17.29 6.24 -17.91
N ASP A 482 16.75 7.11 -18.78
CA ASP A 482 15.32 7.47 -18.79
C ASP A 482 14.42 6.24 -19.02
N GLU A 483 14.87 5.28 -19.84
CA GLU A 483 14.16 4.03 -20.11
C GLU A 483 14.04 3.10 -18.89
N TYR A 484 14.91 3.26 -17.88
CA TYR A 484 15.00 2.40 -16.70
C TYR A 484 14.55 3.10 -15.41
N ILE A 485 13.94 4.29 -15.52
CA ILE A 485 13.47 5.08 -14.37
C ILE A 485 12.53 4.29 -13.47
N CYS A 486 11.67 3.45 -14.05
CA CYS A 486 10.71 2.63 -13.31
C CYS A 486 11.40 1.70 -12.29
N LEU A 487 12.62 1.22 -12.59
CA LEU A 487 13.44 0.41 -11.69
C LEU A 487 14.10 1.23 -10.57
N LEU A 488 14.38 2.51 -10.82
CA LEU A 488 15.07 3.43 -9.91
C LEU A 488 14.13 4.09 -8.91
N ASN A 489 12.91 4.43 -9.33
CA ASN A 489 11.87 5.00 -8.45
C ASN A 489 11.18 3.93 -7.58
N GLY A 490 11.35 2.66 -7.94
CA GLY A 490 10.67 1.54 -7.30
C GLY A 490 9.23 1.34 -7.76
N GLU A 491 8.81 2.02 -8.84
CA GLU A 491 7.49 1.83 -9.46
C GLU A 491 7.30 0.39 -9.91
N SER A 492 8.31 -0.22 -10.55
CA SER A 492 8.27 -1.63 -10.93
C SER A 492 8.16 -2.58 -9.73
N GLN A 493 8.67 -2.17 -8.56
CA GLN A 493 8.54 -2.96 -7.34
C GLN A 493 7.12 -2.85 -6.75
N GLU A 494 6.45 -1.71 -6.91
CA GLU A 494 5.06 -1.51 -6.52
C GLU A 494 4.08 -2.19 -7.47
N GLU A 495 4.34 -2.11 -8.79
CA GLU A 495 3.59 -2.86 -9.81
C GLU A 495 3.65 -4.36 -9.54
N ILE A 496 4.83 -4.89 -9.24
CA ILE A 496 4.98 -6.33 -8.94
C ILE A 496 4.35 -6.70 -7.61
N LYS A 497 4.35 -5.81 -6.60
CA LYS A 497 3.58 -6.05 -5.37
C LYS A 497 2.07 -6.13 -5.63
N LYS A 498 1.54 -5.29 -6.52
CA LYS A 498 0.13 -5.37 -6.95
C LYS A 498 -0.13 -6.65 -7.75
N PHE A 499 0.75 -6.98 -8.69
CA PHE A 499 0.69 -8.21 -9.48
C PHE A 499 0.69 -9.46 -8.60
N LEU A 500 1.52 -9.49 -7.55
CA LEU A 500 1.56 -10.59 -6.58
C LEU A 500 0.32 -10.67 -5.66
N SER A 501 -0.45 -9.59 -5.55
CA SER A 501 -1.70 -9.58 -4.77
C SER A 501 -2.92 -10.02 -5.58
N GLU A 502 -2.79 -10.09 -6.89
CA GLU A 502 -3.84 -10.46 -7.83
C GLU A 502 -3.57 -11.88 -8.39
N ASP A 503 -4.63 -12.61 -8.73
CA ASP A 503 -4.52 -13.94 -9.31
C ASP A 503 -4.16 -13.86 -10.80
N HIS A 504 -2.95 -14.34 -11.12
CA HIS A 504 -2.40 -14.32 -12.47
C HIS A 504 -2.05 -15.72 -12.97
N SER A 505 -2.12 -15.90 -14.28
CA SER A 505 -1.83 -17.17 -14.95
C SER A 505 -0.33 -17.48 -15.01
N PHE A 506 0.01 -18.77 -15.12
CA PHE A 506 1.39 -19.23 -15.26
C PHE A 506 2.14 -18.57 -16.44
N GLU A 507 1.46 -18.33 -17.56
CA GLU A 507 2.05 -17.68 -18.73
C GLU A 507 2.37 -16.20 -18.48
N GLU A 508 1.54 -15.48 -17.73
CA GLU A 508 1.81 -14.09 -17.35
C GLU A 508 3.04 -14.00 -16.43
N TYR A 509 3.16 -14.92 -15.47
CA TYR A 509 4.35 -15.02 -14.63
C TYR A 509 5.62 -15.29 -15.45
N LYS A 510 5.55 -16.19 -16.43
CA LYS A 510 6.67 -16.49 -17.34
C LYS A 510 7.14 -15.27 -18.11
N VAL A 511 6.22 -14.46 -18.65
CA VAL A 511 6.55 -13.21 -19.36
C VAL A 511 7.24 -12.21 -18.42
N GLN A 512 6.73 -12.05 -17.20
CA GLN A 512 7.33 -11.11 -16.23
C GLN A 512 8.72 -11.57 -15.77
N VAL A 513 8.90 -12.86 -15.46
CA VAL A 513 10.22 -13.40 -15.06
C VAL A 513 11.24 -13.22 -16.19
N ALA A 514 10.86 -13.53 -17.44
CA ALA A 514 11.73 -13.35 -18.61
C ALA A 514 12.12 -11.87 -18.81
N LYS A 515 11.17 -10.94 -18.66
CA LYS A 515 11.42 -9.49 -18.78
C LYS A 515 12.51 -9.03 -17.81
N PHE A 516 12.38 -9.31 -16.51
CA PHE A 516 13.39 -8.88 -15.53
C PHE A 516 14.69 -9.68 -15.63
N HIS A 517 14.64 -10.94 -16.09
CA HIS A 517 15.85 -11.72 -16.37
C HIS A 517 16.66 -11.09 -17.51
N ASN A 518 16.03 -10.70 -18.61
CA ASN A 518 16.73 -10.06 -19.74
C ASN A 518 17.31 -8.71 -19.34
N LEU A 519 16.58 -7.90 -18.56
CA LEU A 519 17.05 -6.61 -18.06
C LEU A 519 18.33 -6.71 -17.22
N ILE A 520 18.53 -7.80 -16.47
CA ILE A 520 19.75 -8.03 -15.68
C ILE A 520 21.00 -8.09 -16.58
N TYR A 521 20.87 -8.63 -17.80
CA TYR A 521 21.99 -8.75 -18.75
C TYR A 521 22.07 -7.56 -19.71
N GLU A 522 20.93 -7.00 -20.15
CA GLU A 522 20.88 -5.87 -21.09
C GLU A 522 21.45 -4.59 -20.49
N ILE A 523 21.12 -4.28 -19.22
CA ILE A 523 21.52 -3.02 -18.57
C ILE A 523 23.05 -2.86 -18.51
N PRO A 524 23.85 -3.86 -18.06
CA PRO A 524 25.31 -3.73 -18.06
C PRO A 524 25.96 -3.72 -19.44
N ILE A 525 25.36 -4.38 -20.44
CA ILE A 525 25.93 -4.52 -21.79
C ILE A 525 25.71 -3.25 -22.62
N ASN A 526 24.49 -2.69 -22.55
CA ASN A 526 24.12 -1.55 -23.39
C ASN A 526 24.69 -0.22 -22.87
N MET A 527 25.09 -0.15 -21.60
CA MET A 527 25.56 1.08 -20.95
C MET A 527 27.06 1.10 -20.70
N ALA A 528 27.77 2.11 -21.21
CA ALA A 528 29.18 2.27 -20.89
C ALA A 528 29.39 2.63 -19.40
N HIS A 529 30.23 1.90 -18.67
CA HIS A 529 30.43 2.14 -17.23
C HIS A 529 31.11 3.47 -16.89
N VAL A 530 31.90 4.02 -17.81
CA VAL A 530 32.63 5.28 -17.63
C VAL A 530 32.48 6.15 -18.88
N VAL A 531 32.12 7.42 -18.70
CA VAL A 531 32.00 8.40 -19.78
C VAL A 531 32.71 9.68 -19.40
N ARG A 532 33.63 10.14 -20.25
CA ARG A 532 34.29 11.43 -20.07
C ARG A 532 33.47 12.54 -20.74
N VAL A 533 33.09 13.56 -19.98
CA VAL A 533 32.35 14.74 -20.43
C VAL A 533 33.05 15.99 -19.93
N GLY A 534 33.74 16.69 -20.84
CA GLY A 534 34.55 17.86 -20.51
C GLY A 534 35.62 17.51 -19.47
N VAL A 535 35.61 18.25 -18.36
CA VAL A 535 36.53 18.05 -17.23
C VAL A 535 36.10 16.92 -16.27
N PHE A 536 34.95 16.27 -16.47
CA PHE A 536 34.47 15.21 -15.59
C PHE A 536 34.57 13.82 -16.22
N GLU A 537 35.08 12.86 -15.47
CA GLU A 537 34.99 11.43 -15.77
C GLU A 537 33.85 10.82 -14.95
N MET A 538 32.73 10.55 -15.61
CA MET A 538 31.51 10.08 -14.97
C MET A 538 31.54 8.56 -14.80
N HIS A 539 31.60 8.10 -13.55
CA HIS A 539 31.49 6.70 -13.18
C HIS A 539 30.02 6.33 -12.94
N ARG A 540 29.51 5.39 -13.75
CA ARG A 540 28.10 4.95 -13.76
C ARG A 540 27.90 3.56 -13.18
N LYS A 541 28.98 2.90 -12.75
CA LYS A 541 29.00 1.50 -12.32
C LYS A 541 28.06 1.23 -11.14
N ASP A 542 28.01 2.13 -10.16
CA ASP A 542 27.21 1.92 -8.95
C ASP A 542 25.71 2.03 -9.23
N LEU A 543 25.30 2.97 -10.10
CA LEU A 543 23.91 3.07 -10.55
C LEU A 543 23.48 1.87 -11.40
N ILE A 544 24.34 1.43 -12.34
CA ILE A 544 24.11 0.22 -13.15
C ILE A 544 23.92 -1.00 -12.23
N LYS A 545 24.82 -1.16 -11.25
CA LYS A 545 24.74 -2.23 -10.26
C LYS A 545 23.44 -2.15 -9.45
N ALA A 546 23.02 -0.97 -9.01
CA ALA A 546 21.77 -0.79 -8.27
C ALA A 546 20.52 -1.20 -9.09
N MET A 547 20.48 -0.87 -10.39
CA MET A 547 19.38 -1.29 -11.27
C MET A 547 19.38 -2.80 -11.52
N THR A 548 20.56 -3.41 -11.69
CA THR A 548 20.71 -4.86 -11.82
C THR A 548 20.29 -5.58 -10.54
N GLU A 549 20.66 -5.06 -9.37
CA GLU A 549 20.26 -5.58 -8.06
C GLU A 549 18.74 -5.45 -7.85
N SER A 550 18.14 -4.31 -8.23
CA SER A 550 16.68 -4.11 -8.20
C SER A 550 15.95 -5.11 -9.09
N SER A 551 16.41 -5.30 -10.33
CA SER A 551 15.84 -6.28 -11.28
C SER A 551 16.00 -7.71 -10.78
N CYS A 552 17.14 -8.03 -10.15
CA CYS A 552 17.40 -9.33 -9.53
C CYS A 552 16.48 -9.58 -8.33
N ALA A 553 16.26 -8.57 -7.49
CA ALA A 553 15.32 -8.67 -6.36
C ALA A 553 13.88 -8.91 -6.84
N ILE A 554 13.41 -8.19 -7.86
CA ILE A 554 12.08 -8.40 -8.44
C ILE A 554 11.95 -9.79 -9.06
N LYS A 555 12.93 -10.23 -9.87
CA LYS A 555 12.95 -11.59 -10.43
C LYS A 555 12.87 -12.62 -9.32
N SER A 556 13.67 -12.44 -8.26
CA SER A 556 13.73 -13.37 -7.12
C SER A 556 12.38 -13.48 -6.42
N GLN A 557 11.66 -12.36 -6.21
CA GLN A 557 10.32 -12.36 -5.62
C GLN A 557 9.31 -13.15 -6.46
N LEU A 558 9.29 -12.93 -7.77
CA LEU A 558 8.41 -13.67 -8.69
C LEU A 558 8.73 -15.16 -8.69
N THR A 559 10.02 -15.52 -8.79
CA THR A 559 10.43 -16.92 -8.78
C THR A 559 10.17 -17.60 -7.44
N SER A 560 10.34 -16.90 -6.30
CA SER A 560 10.03 -17.45 -4.98
C SER A 560 8.54 -17.73 -4.80
N LYS A 561 7.67 -16.88 -5.35
CA LYS A 561 6.22 -17.13 -5.35
C LYS A 561 5.88 -18.37 -6.18
N LEU A 562 6.38 -18.47 -7.41
CA LEU A 562 6.20 -19.66 -8.26
C LEU A 562 6.69 -20.94 -7.58
N ILE A 563 7.86 -20.88 -6.92
CA ILE A 563 8.42 -22.00 -6.16
C ILE A 563 7.47 -22.42 -5.03
N SER A 564 7.01 -21.47 -4.24
CA SER A 564 6.06 -21.74 -3.15
C SER A 564 4.78 -22.39 -3.64
N ASP A 565 4.25 -21.93 -4.76
CA ASP A 565 2.96 -22.39 -5.29
C ASP A 565 3.06 -23.83 -5.80
N TYR A 566 4.07 -24.16 -6.61
CA TYR A 566 4.20 -25.54 -7.10
C TYR A 566 4.65 -26.51 -5.99
N GLN A 567 5.47 -26.06 -5.03
CA GLN A 567 5.84 -26.88 -3.87
C GLN A 567 4.63 -27.22 -2.99
N LEU A 568 3.69 -26.29 -2.86
CA LEU A 568 2.42 -26.57 -2.18
C LEU A 568 1.62 -27.66 -2.91
N VAL A 569 1.54 -27.58 -4.24
CA VAL A 569 0.91 -28.63 -5.06
C VAL A 569 1.64 -29.98 -4.91
N CYS A 570 2.98 -30.00 -4.92
CA CYS A 570 3.76 -31.22 -4.68
C CYS A 570 3.47 -31.84 -3.31
N LYS A 571 3.28 -31.01 -2.27
CA LYS A 571 2.95 -31.45 -0.92
C LYS A 571 1.53 -32.04 -0.85
N GLN A 572 0.55 -31.34 -1.43
CA GLN A 572 -0.83 -31.81 -1.51
C GLN A 572 -0.93 -33.13 -2.27
N LEU A 573 -0.25 -33.24 -3.43
CA LEU A 573 -0.15 -34.50 -4.17
C LEU A 573 0.48 -35.61 -3.33
N GLY A 574 1.53 -35.31 -2.57
CA GLY A 574 2.16 -36.28 -1.66
C GLY A 574 1.22 -36.77 -0.56
N GLU A 575 0.43 -35.88 0.03
CA GLU A 575 -0.61 -36.21 1.02
C GLU A 575 -1.74 -37.05 0.38
N GLU A 576 -2.25 -36.65 -0.79
CA GLU A 576 -3.25 -37.42 -1.55
C GLU A 576 -2.75 -38.84 -1.90
N TYR A 577 -1.49 -38.98 -2.35
CA TYR A 577 -0.89 -40.30 -2.63
C TYR A 577 -0.73 -41.16 -1.38
N GLN A 578 -0.35 -40.54 -0.25
CA GLN A 578 -0.22 -41.24 1.02
C GLN A 578 -1.57 -41.75 1.51
N ASP A 579 -2.63 -40.92 1.44
CA ASP A 579 -3.98 -41.32 1.83
C ASP A 579 -4.51 -42.47 0.97
N ILE A 580 -4.25 -42.44 -0.35
CA ILE A 580 -4.58 -43.55 -1.25
C ILE A 580 -3.81 -44.81 -0.85
N ASN A 581 -2.50 -44.71 -0.61
CA ASN A 581 -1.67 -45.82 -0.19
C ASN A 581 -2.18 -46.45 1.11
N ASP A 582 -2.45 -45.63 2.12
CA ASP A 582 -2.87 -46.10 3.45
C ASP A 582 -4.25 -46.76 3.39
N LYS A 583 -5.16 -46.24 2.57
CA LYS A 583 -6.48 -46.84 2.36
C LYS A 583 -6.42 -48.12 1.53
N LEU A 584 -5.56 -48.20 0.51
CA LEU A 584 -5.40 -49.39 -0.33
C LEU A 584 -4.69 -50.54 0.39
N LEU A 585 -3.71 -50.26 1.24
CA LEU A 585 -2.95 -51.30 1.94
C LEU A 585 -3.55 -51.65 3.31
N SER A 586 -4.55 -50.91 3.79
CA SER A 586 -5.26 -51.25 5.02
C SER A 586 -6.13 -52.51 4.82
N PRO A 587 -5.96 -53.55 5.66
CA PRO A 587 -6.78 -54.75 5.57
C PRO A 587 -8.23 -54.43 5.96
N PRO A 588 -9.23 -54.73 5.11
CA PRO A 588 -10.63 -54.51 5.45
C PRO A 588 -11.04 -55.41 6.62
N ALA A 589 -11.83 -54.89 7.55
CA ALA A 589 -12.27 -55.64 8.74
C ALA A 589 -13.51 -56.51 8.48
N ASN A 590 -14.33 -56.14 7.50
CA ASN A 590 -15.58 -56.82 7.17
C ASN A 590 -15.87 -56.82 5.66
N THR A 591 -16.88 -57.59 5.25
CA THR A 591 -17.34 -57.70 3.87
C THR A 591 -17.72 -56.34 3.27
N ALA A 592 -18.39 -55.46 4.03
CA ALA A 592 -18.81 -54.15 3.53
C ALA A 592 -17.61 -53.23 3.23
N GLU A 593 -16.61 -53.20 4.10
CA GLU A 593 -15.34 -52.48 3.89
C GLU A 593 -14.55 -53.06 2.72
N LEU A 594 -14.55 -54.37 2.51
CA LEU A 594 -13.94 -54.99 1.34
C LEU A 594 -14.62 -54.55 0.03
N MET A 595 -15.96 -54.46 0.01
CA MET A 595 -16.67 -53.97 -1.18
C MET A 595 -16.44 -52.47 -1.40
N ALA A 596 -16.42 -51.68 -0.34
CA ALA A 596 -16.05 -50.27 -0.41
C ALA A 596 -14.62 -50.08 -0.93
N LEU A 597 -13.68 -50.93 -0.51
CA LEU A 597 -12.31 -50.94 -1.00
C LEU A 597 -12.24 -51.28 -2.50
N LYS A 598 -12.99 -52.29 -2.97
CA LYS A 598 -13.09 -52.62 -4.40
C LYS A 598 -13.68 -51.47 -5.22
N ALA A 599 -14.73 -50.82 -4.73
CA ALA A 599 -15.31 -49.66 -5.39
C ALA A 599 -14.33 -48.47 -5.43
N PHE A 600 -13.60 -48.25 -4.34
CA PHE A 600 -12.58 -47.21 -4.25
C PHE A 600 -11.43 -47.44 -5.23
N VAL A 601 -10.96 -48.68 -5.42
CA VAL A 601 -9.94 -49.00 -6.45
C VAL A 601 -10.40 -48.56 -7.84
N VAL A 602 -11.65 -48.87 -8.21
CA VAL A 602 -12.22 -48.46 -9.51
C VAL A 602 -12.31 -46.94 -9.63
N GLU A 603 -12.71 -46.24 -8.57
CA GLU A 603 -12.75 -44.77 -8.54
C GLU A 603 -11.35 -44.15 -8.69
N VAL A 604 -10.35 -44.72 -8.01
CA VAL A 604 -8.96 -44.26 -8.09
C VAL A 604 -8.43 -44.43 -9.51
N GLU A 605 -8.61 -45.60 -10.13
CA GLU A 605 -8.14 -45.86 -11.49
C GLU A 605 -8.83 -45.01 -12.56
N SER A 606 -10.14 -44.78 -12.42
CA SER A 606 -10.94 -44.10 -13.46
C SER A 606 -10.90 -42.58 -13.40
N VAL A 607 -10.86 -41.97 -12.21
CA VAL A 607 -11.03 -40.52 -12.03
C VAL A 607 -9.83 -39.88 -11.35
N ILE A 608 -9.41 -40.42 -10.21
CA ILE A 608 -8.43 -39.74 -9.34
C ILE A 608 -7.04 -39.73 -10.00
N LEU A 609 -6.61 -40.86 -10.57
CA LEU A 609 -5.30 -41.01 -11.19
C LEU A 609 -5.11 -40.07 -12.39
N HIS A 610 -6.15 -39.89 -13.21
CA HIS A 610 -6.11 -38.96 -14.34
C HIS A 610 -5.97 -37.50 -13.88
N ASN A 611 -6.70 -37.09 -12.85
CA ASN A 611 -6.59 -35.73 -12.30
C ASN A 611 -5.20 -35.49 -11.68
N MET A 612 -4.66 -36.48 -10.95
CA MET A 612 -3.31 -36.39 -10.38
C MET A 612 -2.23 -36.32 -11.47
N GLU A 613 -2.39 -37.04 -12.58
CA GLU A 613 -1.48 -36.94 -13.73
C GLU A 613 -1.49 -35.53 -14.34
N LEU A 614 -2.66 -34.91 -14.50
CA LEU A 614 -2.76 -33.52 -14.97
C LEU A 614 -2.07 -32.53 -14.01
N LYS A 615 -2.26 -32.70 -12.70
CA LYS A 615 -1.55 -31.89 -11.68
C LYS A 615 -0.03 -32.09 -11.77
N LEU A 616 0.45 -33.33 -11.95
CA LEU A 616 1.86 -33.66 -12.13
C LEU A 616 2.45 -33.04 -13.41
N GLN A 617 1.71 -33.04 -14.52
CA GLN A 617 2.12 -32.34 -15.75
C GLN A 617 2.23 -30.83 -15.53
N GLY A 618 1.33 -30.26 -14.73
CA GLY A 618 1.42 -28.89 -14.24
C GLY A 618 2.75 -28.66 -13.50
N VAL A 619 3.01 -29.43 -12.45
CA VAL A 619 4.26 -29.36 -11.66
C VAL A 619 5.50 -29.48 -12.56
N MET A 620 5.51 -30.40 -13.52
CA MET A 620 6.61 -30.57 -14.46
C MET A 620 6.86 -29.30 -15.30
N SER A 621 5.79 -28.63 -15.72
CA SER A 621 5.88 -27.35 -16.46
C SER A 621 6.52 -26.24 -15.61
N TYR A 622 6.19 -26.17 -14.32
CA TYR A 622 6.85 -25.23 -13.38
C TYR A 622 8.34 -25.55 -13.21
N ILE A 623 8.71 -26.82 -13.05
CA ILE A 623 10.10 -27.25 -12.86
C ILE A 623 10.95 -26.94 -14.10
N ILE A 624 10.44 -27.22 -15.30
CA ILE A 624 11.13 -26.92 -16.56
C ILE A 624 11.40 -25.42 -16.65
N LEU A 625 10.38 -24.59 -16.44
CA LEU A 625 10.54 -23.13 -16.48
C LEU A 625 11.56 -22.64 -15.44
N LEU A 626 11.43 -23.08 -14.19
CA LEU A 626 12.29 -22.60 -13.10
C LEU A 626 13.74 -23.04 -13.25
N SER A 627 13.99 -24.19 -13.89
CA SER A 627 15.36 -24.67 -14.14
C SER A 627 16.20 -23.72 -15.01
N ASP A 628 15.56 -22.92 -15.86
CA ASP A 628 16.25 -21.92 -16.69
C ASP A 628 16.66 -20.67 -15.90
N TYR A 629 15.99 -20.38 -14.77
CA TYR A 629 16.13 -19.10 -14.04
C TYR A 629 16.71 -19.21 -12.62
N VAL A 630 16.59 -20.39 -11.98
CA VAL A 630 16.91 -20.62 -10.56
C VAL A 630 17.55 -22.00 -10.35
N LEU A 631 18.54 -22.05 -9.46
CA LEU A 631 19.08 -23.31 -8.92
C LEU A 631 18.18 -23.80 -7.78
N MET A 632 17.53 -24.95 -7.96
CA MET A 632 16.70 -25.57 -6.92
C MET A 632 17.54 -25.97 -5.71
N ASN A 633 16.97 -25.79 -4.51
CA ASN A 633 17.62 -26.23 -3.28
C ASN A 633 17.41 -27.74 -3.04
N SER A 634 18.20 -28.30 -2.12
CA SER A 634 18.18 -29.75 -1.84
C SER A 634 16.84 -30.23 -1.26
N SER A 635 16.06 -29.36 -0.61
CA SER A 635 14.74 -29.69 -0.08
C SER A 635 13.69 -29.77 -1.18
N GLU A 636 13.66 -28.78 -2.08
CA GLU A 636 12.78 -28.73 -3.26
C GLU A 636 13.04 -29.94 -4.16
N MET A 637 14.30 -30.29 -4.40
CA MET A 637 14.66 -31.46 -5.20
C MET A 637 14.16 -32.77 -4.57
N LYS A 638 14.28 -32.90 -3.24
CA LYS A 638 13.76 -34.08 -2.51
C LYS A 638 12.24 -34.16 -2.62
N GLN A 639 11.54 -33.04 -2.42
CA GLN A 639 10.09 -33.00 -2.51
C GLN A 639 9.60 -33.36 -3.91
N ASN A 640 10.20 -32.75 -4.94
CA ASN A 640 9.88 -33.05 -6.34
C ASN A 640 10.11 -34.54 -6.64
N SER A 641 11.27 -35.07 -6.24
CA SER A 641 11.60 -36.48 -6.43
C SER A 641 10.59 -37.40 -5.75
N CYS A 642 10.17 -37.07 -4.52
CA CYS A 642 9.17 -37.81 -3.76
C CYS A 642 7.82 -37.86 -4.50
N THR A 643 7.34 -36.70 -4.99
CA THR A 643 6.05 -36.62 -5.70
C THR A 643 6.05 -37.48 -6.98
N PHE A 644 7.14 -37.49 -7.77
CA PHE A 644 7.23 -38.37 -8.95
C PHE A 644 7.46 -39.85 -8.57
N GLN A 645 8.17 -40.13 -7.48
CA GLN A 645 8.36 -41.51 -6.98
C GLN A 645 7.04 -42.13 -6.53
N TRP A 646 6.12 -41.36 -5.93
CA TRP A 646 4.79 -41.84 -5.59
C TRP A 646 4.03 -42.37 -6.81
N TYR A 647 4.03 -41.60 -7.90
CA TYR A 647 3.41 -42.02 -9.16
C TYR A 647 4.03 -43.32 -9.70
N LEU A 648 5.36 -43.47 -9.64
CA LEU A 648 6.06 -44.69 -10.07
C LEU A 648 5.81 -45.89 -9.17
N ARG A 649 5.53 -45.69 -7.88
CA ARG A 649 5.23 -46.76 -6.91
C ARG A 649 3.78 -47.24 -7.00
N LEU A 650 2.88 -46.41 -7.51
CA LEU A 650 1.44 -46.68 -7.54
C LEU A 650 1.06 -48.03 -8.20
N PRO A 651 1.66 -48.46 -9.33
CA PRO A 651 1.38 -49.78 -9.91
C PRO A 651 1.71 -50.95 -8.97
N GLN A 652 2.76 -50.81 -8.17
CA GLN A 652 3.13 -51.83 -7.18
C GLN A 652 2.10 -51.87 -6.04
N ILE A 653 1.64 -50.70 -5.56
CA ILE A 653 0.60 -50.60 -4.52
C ILE A 653 -0.71 -51.26 -5.01
N PHE A 654 -1.09 -51.06 -6.27
CA PHE A 654 -2.25 -51.74 -6.85
C PHE A 654 -2.07 -53.26 -6.91
N GLN A 655 -0.89 -53.77 -7.26
CA GLN A 655 -0.63 -55.21 -7.21
C GLN A 655 -0.74 -55.77 -5.79
N GLU A 656 -0.18 -55.08 -4.80
CA GLU A 656 -0.28 -55.47 -3.39
C GLU A 656 -1.74 -55.44 -2.89
N ASN A 657 -2.51 -54.42 -3.26
CA ASN A 657 -3.94 -54.35 -2.96
C ASN A 657 -4.74 -55.46 -3.65
N CYS A 658 -4.47 -55.77 -4.93
CA CYS A 658 -5.13 -56.87 -5.64
C CYS A 658 -4.96 -58.20 -4.90
N LEU A 659 -3.73 -58.51 -4.46
CA LEU A 659 -3.45 -59.72 -3.68
C LEU A 659 -4.15 -59.72 -2.32
N LEU A 660 -4.18 -58.57 -1.63
CA LEU A 660 -4.89 -58.39 -0.36
C LEU A 660 -6.40 -58.63 -0.53
N VAL A 661 -7.00 -58.01 -1.55
CA VAL A 661 -8.42 -58.10 -1.88
C VAL A 661 -8.79 -59.54 -2.24
N GLU A 662 -7.97 -60.23 -3.03
CA GLU A 662 -8.18 -61.63 -3.39
C GLU A 662 -8.14 -62.54 -2.14
N THR A 663 -7.09 -62.40 -1.32
CA THR A 663 -6.93 -63.19 -0.09
C THR A 663 -8.09 -62.97 0.88
N LYS A 664 -8.46 -61.69 1.12
CA LYS A 664 -9.56 -61.33 2.03
C LYS A 664 -10.94 -61.71 1.50
N THR A 665 -11.12 -61.69 0.17
CA THR A 665 -12.37 -62.16 -0.45
C THR A 665 -12.60 -63.63 -0.12
N VAL A 666 -11.57 -64.47 -0.25
CA VAL A 666 -11.66 -65.91 0.08
C VAL A 666 -11.93 -66.10 1.58
N GLU A 667 -11.17 -65.42 2.45
CA GLU A 667 -11.34 -65.51 3.91
C GLU A 667 -12.77 -65.14 4.36
N PHE A 668 -13.33 -64.05 3.84
CA PHE A 668 -14.69 -63.63 4.20
C PHE A 668 -15.78 -64.52 3.61
N GLN A 669 -15.57 -65.08 2.41
CA GLN A 669 -16.46 -66.09 1.84
C GLN A 669 -16.51 -67.35 2.72
N ASP A 670 -15.36 -67.85 3.18
CA ASP A 670 -15.28 -69.02 4.06
C ASP A 670 -15.94 -68.76 5.43
N LEU A 671 -15.72 -67.57 6.01
CA LEU A 671 -16.36 -67.15 7.27
C LEU A 671 -17.88 -67.05 7.13
N LEU A 672 -18.38 -66.51 6.02
CA LEU A 672 -19.82 -66.43 5.74
C LEU A 672 -20.43 -67.83 5.59
N MET A 673 -19.78 -68.74 4.84
CA MET A 673 -20.25 -70.12 4.70
C MET A 673 -20.32 -70.84 6.05
N ASN A 674 -19.33 -70.65 6.91
CA ASN A 674 -19.33 -71.22 8.25
C ASN A 674 -20.45 -70.65 9.13
N ARG A 675 -20.67 -69.33 9.12
CA ARG A 675 -21.78 -68.68 9.84
C ARG A 675 -23.15 -69.20 9.36
N ILE A 676 -23.36 -69.32 8.05
CA ILE A 676 -24.59 -69.86 7.47
C ILE A 676 -24.80 -71.32 7.91
N LYS A 677 -23.73 -72.13 7.93
CA LYS A 677 -23.80 -73.53 8.38
C LYS A 677 -24.22 -73.65 9.84
N VAL A 678 -23.62 -72.85 10.73
CA VAL A 678 -23.96 -72.81 12.15
C VAL A 678 -25.41 -72.37 12.34
N PHE A 679 -25.84 -71.28 11.68
CA PHE A 679 -27.21 -70.80 11.76
C PHE A 679 -28.25 -71.82 11.30
N ARG A 680 -27.93 -72.62 10.26
CA ARG A 680 -28.79 -73.74 9.83
C ARG A 680 -28.89 -74.86 10.88
N GLN A 681 -27.85 -75.07 11.69
CA GLN A 681 -27.89 -76.01 12.82
C GLN A 681 -28.72 -75.45 13.96
N ASP A 682 -28.58 -74.17 14.28
CA ASP A 682 -29.39 -73.49 15.30
C ASP A 682 -30.88 -73.55 14.96
N LEU A 683 -31.25 -73.33 13.69
CA LEU A 683 -32.64 -73.47 13.23
C LEU A 683 -33.18 -74.89 13.41
N LYS A 684 -32.35 -75.94 13.28
CA LYS A 684 -32.80 -77.31 13.57
C LYS A 684 -33.07 -77.50 15.06
N PHE A 685 -32.18 -76.99 15.91
CA PHE A 685 -32.37 -77.03 17.36
C PHE A 685 -33.59 -76.23 17.82
N TYR A 686 -33.89 -75.10 17.18
CA TYR A 686 -35.12 -74.34 17.45
C TYR A 686 -36.37 -75.10 17.01
N ALA A 687 -36.31 -75.89 15.93
CA ALA A 687 -37.43 -76.74 15.53
C ALA A 687 -37.71 -77.82 16.58
N GLU A 688 -36.68 -78.48 17.09
CA GLU A 688 -36.80 -79.48 18.17
C GLU A 688 -37.40 -78.85 19.45
N GLN A 689 -36.96 -77.64 19.83
CA GLN A 689 -37.55 -76.92 20.97
C GLN A 689 -39.02 -76.55 20.78
N VAL A 690 -39.48 -76.28 19.54
CA VAL A 690 -40.91 -76.03 19.28
C VAL A 690 -41.74 -77.29 19.47
N GLU A 691 -41.21 -78.46 19.13
CA GLU A 691 -41.89 -79.74 19.34
C GLU A 691 -42.07 -80.06 20.82
N GLU A 692 -41.15 -79.63 21.70
CA GLU A 692 -41.30 -79.81 23.15
C GLU A 692 -42.56 -79.10 23.73
N PHE A 693 -43.03 -78.01 23.13
CA PHE A 693 -44.23 -77.29 23.60
C PHE A 693 -45.52 -78.11 23.47
N GLU A 694 -45.52 -79.20 22.70
CA GLU A 694 -46.65 -80.14 22.64
C GLU A 694 -46.90 -80.84 23.99
N THR A 695 -45.89 -80.89 24.86
CA THR A 695 -45.94 -81.54 26.18
C THR A 695 -46.25 -80.58 27.34
N TYR A 696 -46.31 -79.28 27.09
CA TYR A 696 -46.47 -78.26 28.12
C TYR A 696 -47.94 -77.91 28.34
N GLY A 697 -48.51 -78.31 29.48
CA GLY A 697 -49.94 -78.12 29.79
C GLY A 697 -50.29 -77.98 31.28
N ASP A 698 -49.30 -77.74 32.15
CA ASP A 698 -49.54 -77.44 33.56
C ASP A 698 -49.75 -75.92 33.77
N ILE A 699 -50.84 -75.56 34.46
CA ILE A 699 -51.17 -74.18 34.80
C ILE A 699 -50.18 -73.57 35.81
N ASN A 700 -49.57 -74.40 36.68
CA ASN A 700 -48.64 -73.94 37.71
C ASN A 700 -47.27 -73.55 37.13
N GLU A 701 -46.91 -74.10 35.97
CA GLU A 701 -45.64 -73.82 35.28
C GLU A 701 -45.77 -72.82 34.13
N LEU A 702 -46.95 -72.19 33.96
CA LEU A 702 -47.27 -71.27 32.87
C LEU A 702 -46.23 -70.15 32.68
N ALA A 703 -45.71 -69.59 33.77
CA ALA A 703 -44.67 -68.56 33.72
C ALA A 703 -43.36 -69.05 33.09
N SER A 704 -43.01 -70.32 33.32
CA SER A 704 -41.83 -70.97 32.73
C SER A 704 -42.02 -71.20 31.23
N TYR A 705 -43.19 -71.71 30.83
CA TYR A 705 -43.52 -71.95 29.42
C TYR A 705 -43.58 -70.65 28.60
N LEU A 706 -44.19 -69.60 29.15
CA LEU A 706 -44.23 -68.27 28.55
C LEU A 706 -42.82 -67.67 28.39
N LYS A 707 -41.94 -67.84 29.39
CA LYS A 707 -40.55 -67.38 29.30
C LYS A 707 -39.79 -68.11 28.19
N LYS A 708 -39.94 -69.43 28.09
CA LYS A 708 -39.34 -70.24 27.01
C LYS A 708 -39.88 -69.82 25.64
N ALA A 709 -41.19 -69.68 25.48
CA ALA A 709 -41.83 -69.26 24.22
C ALA A 709 -41.37 -67.86 23.78
N ARG A 710 -41.31 -66.89 24.70
CA ARG A 710 -40.82 -65.54 24.42
C ARG A 710 -39.33 -65.52 24.08
N SER A 711 -38.51 -66.35 24.74
CA SER A 711 -37.08 -66.45 24.41
C SER A 711 -36.85 -67.02 23.01
N LEU A 712 -37.62 -68.03 22.62
CA LEU A 712 -37.51 -68.65 21.30
C LEU A 712 -38.04 -67.72 20.20
N ASP A 713 -39.14 -67.01 20.45
CA ASP A 713 -39.67 -65.98 19.55
C ASP A 713 -38.65 -64.84 19.34
N LYS A 714 -37.97 -64.40 20.41
CA LYS A 714 -36.87 -63.43 20.30
C LYS A 714 -35.72 -63.97 19.46
N LEU A 715 -35.26 -65.19 19.69
CA LEU A 715 -34.20 -65.82 18.88
C LEU A 715 -34.60 -65.93 17.40
N LEU A 716 -35.86 -66.24 17.10
CA LEU A 716 -36.37 -66.28 15.73
C LEU A 716 -36.44 -64.88 15.11
N ALA A 717 -36.80 -63.84 15.88
CA ALA A 717 -36.80 -62.45 15.44
C ALA A 717 -35.38 -61.94 15.15
N ASP A 718 -34.43 -62.18 16.06
CA ASP A 718 -33.00 -61.90 15.85
C ASP A 718 -32.44 -62.68 14.65
N GLY A 719 -32.97 -63.88 14.41
CA GLY A 719 -32.68 -64.68 13.23
C GLY A 719 -33.13 -64.02 11.91
N LEU A 720 -34.20 -63.21 11.87
CA LEU A 720 -34.58 -62.46 10.66
C LEU A 720 -33.53 -61.40 10.30
N GLU A 721 -33.07 -60.65 11.30
CA GLU A 721 -32.03 -59.64 11.09
C GLU A 721 -30.72 -60.30 10.66
N THR A 722 -30.39 -61.46 11.24
CA THR A 722 -29.23 -62.25 10.83
C THR A 722 -29.34 -62.72 9.37
N ILE A 723 -30.53 -63.18 8.94
CA ILE A 723 -30.79 -63.55 7.53
C ILE A 723 -30.63 -62.34 6.59
N LYS A 724 -31.15 -61.17 6.96
CA LYS A 724 -30.96 -59.95 6.16
C LYS A 724 -29.48 -59.62 5.99
N LEU A 725 -28.69 -59.72 7.06
CA LEU A 725 -27.24 -59.49 7.01
C LEU A 725 -26.56 -60.51 6.09
N PHE A 726 -26.92 -61.80 6.16
CA PHE A 726 -26.40 -62.81 5.24
C PHE A 726 -26.77 -62.49 3.79
N ASN A 727 -28.02 -62.15 3.48
CA ASN A 727 -28.42 -61.85 2.10
C ASN A 727 -27.69 -60.62 1.54
N VAL A 728 -27.41 -59.60 2.35
CA VAL A 728 -26.60 -58.44 1.95
C VAL A 728 -25.15 -58.87 1.65
N GLU A 729 -24.54 -59.70 2.49
CA GLU A 729 -23.20 -60.24 2.26
C GLU A 729 -23.14 -61.18 1.03
N GLU A 730 -24.15 -62.04 0.84
CA GLU A 730 -24.29 -62.93 -0.31
C GLU A 730 -24.47 -62.14 -1.62
N SER A 731 -25.37 -61.15 -1.63
CA SER A 731 -25.58 -60.27 -2.79
C SER A 731 -24.33 -59.45 -3.10
N ALA A 732 -23.58 -59.01 -2.09
CA ALA A 732 -22.31 -58.33 -2.29
C ALA A 732 -21.33 -59.23 -3.06
N PHE A 733 -21.15 -60.49 -2.65
CA PHE A 733 -20.30 -61.44 -3.38
C PHE A 733 -20.89 -61.95 -4.71
N GLY A 734 -22.09 -61.52 -5.09
CA GLY A 734 -22.78 -61.98 -6.30
C GLY A 734 -23.34 -63.41 -6.19
N TRP A 735 -23.55 -63.90 -4.97
CA TRP A 735 -24.18 -65.19 -4.70
C TRP A 735 -25.70 -65.07 -4.78
N GLN A 736 -26.37 -66.21 -4.97
CA GLN A 736 -27.83 -66.27 -4.87
C GLN A 736 -28.25 -66.20 -3.40
N GLU A 737 -29.23 -65.35 -3.09
CA GLU A 737 -29.74 -65.18 -1.73
C GLU A 737 -30.28 -66.50 -1.15
N SER A 738 -29.80 -66.87 0.02
CA SER A 738 -30.25 -68.04 0.75
C SER A 738 -31.65 -67.84 1.32
N HIS A 739 -32.55 -68.78 1.06
CA HIS A 739 -33.89 -68.79 1.67
C HIS A 739 -33.95 -69.74 2.87
N TYR A 740 -34.59 -69.29 3.95
CA TYR A 740 -34.69 -70.02 5.22
C TYR A 740 -36.17 -70.34 5.57
N PRO A 741 -36.86 -71.21 4.81
CA PRO A 741 -38.28 -71.51 5.04
C PRO A 741 -38.52 -72.17 6.41
N VAL A 742 -37.54 -72.93 6.91
CA VAL A 742 -37.59 -73.62 8.21
C VAL A 742 -37.81 -72.62 9.34
N ARG A 743 -37.16 -71.44 9.33
CA ARG A 743 -37.37 -70.40 10.34
C ARG A 743 -38.82 -69.94 10.39
N LYS A 744 -39.43 -69.70 9.21
CA LYS A 744 -40.83 -69.28 9.11
C LYS A 744 -41.77 -70.38 9.61
N GLN A 745 -41.51 -71.63 9.25
CA GLN A 745 -42.27 -72.78 9.74
C GLN A 745 -42.21 -72.90 11.28
N ILE A 746 -41.04 -72.67 11.90
CA ILE A 746 -40.88 -72.69 13.36
C ILE A 746 -41.68 -71.54 14.00
N ALA A 747 -41.60 -70.33 13.45
CA ALA A 747 -42.35 -69.17 13.95
C ALA A 747 -43.87 -69.38 13.83
N ASP A 748 -44.34 -69.88 12.69
CA ASP A 748 -45.76 -70.17 12.44
C ASP A 748 -46.28 -71.27 13.38
N LYS A 749 -45.45 -72.29 13.67
CA LYS A 749 -45.77 -73.33 14.66
C LYS A 749 -45.78 -72.81 16.10
N LEU A 750 -44.85 -71.93 16.49
CA LEU A 750 -44.73 -71.38 17.85
C LEU A 750 -45.83 -70.36 18.18
N ALA A 751 -46.30 -69.60 17.19
CA ALA A 751 -47.27 -68.51 17.34
C ALA A 751 -48.54 -68.87 18.15
N PRO A 752 -49.25 -69.99 17.87
CA PRO A 752 -50.44 -70.34 18.65
C PRO A 752 -50.11 -70.69 20.11
N TYR A 753 -48.97 -71.34 20.40
CA TYR A 753 -48.58 -71.69 21.78
C TYR A 753 -48.26 -70.43 22.59
N LYS A 754 -47.51 -69.50 22.00
CA LYS A 754 -47.24 -68.20 22.62
C LYS A 754 -48.54 -67.43 22.88
N LYS A 755 -49.44 -67.38 21.90
CA LYS A 755 -50.74 -66.71 22.04
C LYS A 755 -51.55 -67.34 23.19
N LEU A 756 -51.54 -68.66 23.33
CA LEU A 756 -52.18 -69.36 24.46
C LEU A 756 -51.57 -68.97 25.80
N TYR A 757 -50.24 -69.06 25.95
CA TYR A 757 -49.61 -68.75 27.23
C TYR A 757 -49.75 -67.27 27.62
N ASP A 758 -49.63 -66.36 26.65
CA ASP A 758 -49.82 -64.91 26.88
C ASP A 758 -51.26 -64.63 27.36
N ASN A 759 -52.28 -65.16 26.67
CA ASN A 759 -53.69 -64.96 27.06
C ASN A 759 -54.02 -65.59 28.42
N CYS A 760 -53.54 -66.82 28.68
CA CYS A 760 -53.75 -67.48 29.97
C CYS A 760 -53.08 -66.72 31.11
N SER A 761 -51.84 -66.25 30.92
CA SER A 761 -51.10 -65.55 31.97
C SER A 761 -51.64 -64.16 32.22
N GLU A 762 -52.04 -63.44 31.17
CA GLU A 762 -52.62 -62.10 31.29
C GLU A 762 -53.99 -62.15 31.97
N TYR A 763 -54.84 -63.12 31.59
CA TYR A 763 -56.11 -63.34 32.25
C TYR A 763 -55.93 -63.66 33.74
N LEU A 764 -55.08 -64.63 34.11
CA LEU A 764 -54.87 -64.99 35.52
C LEU A 764 -54.37 -63.79 36.35
N SER A 765 -53.45 -63.00 35.80
CA SER A 765 -52.98 -61.78 36.45
C SER A 765 -54.09 -60.74 36.61
N LYS A 766 -54.91 -60.51 35.59
CA LYS A 766 -56.03 -59.55 35.64
C LYS A 766 -57.13 -60.05 36.58
N PHE A 767 -57.43 -61.33 36.56
CA PHE A 767 -58.37 -61.98 37.48
C PHE A 767 -57.96 -61.78 38.93
N ASP A 768 -56.70 -62.00 39.27
CA ASP A 768 -56.18 -61.76 40.63
C ASP A 768 -56.36 -60.28 41.03
N ILE A 769 -56.04 -59.35 40.13
CA ILE A 769 -56.19 -57.91 40.36
C ILE A 769 -57.66 -57.53 40.58
N TRP A 770 -58.57 -57.97 39.71
CA TRP A 770 -60.00 -57.66 39.81
C TRP A 770 -60.63 -58.23 41.08
N THR A 771 -60.20 -59.43 41.48
CA THR A 771 -60.75 -60.15 42.63
C THR A 771 -60.27 -59.57 43.97
N GLN A 772 -59.00 -59.12 44.04
CA GLN A 772 -58.38 -58.57 45.25
C GLN A 772 -58.56 -57.06 45.41
N SER A 773 -58.96 -56.34 44.37
CA SER A 773 -59.18 -54.89 44.44
C SER A 773 -60.52 -54.54 45.08
N LYS A 774 -60.61 -53.33 45.64
CA LYS A 774 -61.85 -52.77 46.17
C LYS A 774 -62.92 -52.69 45.07
N ILE A 775 -64.16 -53.05 45.40
CA ILE A 775 -65.29 -52.98 44.46
C ILE A 775 -65.54 -51.53 43.98
N GLY A 776 -65.77 -51.35 42.67
CA GLY A 776 -65.93 -50.04 42.03
C GLY A 776 -64.62 -49.30 41.69
N THR A 777 -63.46 -49.89 41.94
CA THR A 777 -62.15 -49.32 41.51
C THR A 777 -61.97 -49.38 39.99
N TYR A 778 -62.42 -50.47 39.38
CA TYR A 778 -62.39 -50.67 37.94
C TYR A 778 -63.80 -50.57 37.39
N ASN A 779 -63.91 -50.07 36.16
CA ASN A 779 -65.19 -49.97 35.47
C ASN A 779 -65.69 -51.37 35.08
N PRO A 780 -66.90 -51.77 35.53
CA PRO A 780 -67.47 -53.09 35.23
C PRO A 780 -67.59 -53.42 33.74
N VAL A 781 -67.81 -52.40 32.89
CA VAL A 781 -67.94 -52.58 31.43
C VAL A 781 -66.61 -52.97 30.80
N ASP A 782 -65.51 -52.40 31.29
CA ASP A 782 -64.18 -52.70 30.78
C ASP A 782 -63.73 -54.11 31.19
N ILE A 783 -64.11 -54.54 32.41
CA ILE A 783 -63.90 -55.93 32.87
C ILE A 783 -64.68 -56.90 31.97
N ASP A 784 -65.95 -56.65 31.67
CA ASP A 784 -66.76 -57.51 30.79
C ASP A 784 -66.15 -57.64 29.40
N SER A 785 -65.73 -56.52 28.82
CA SER A 785 -65.07 -56.49 27.51
C SER A 785 -63.79 -57.32 27.51
N ASP A 786 -62.93 -57.17 28.52
CA ASP A 786 -61.69 -57.94 28.64
C ASP A 786 -61.96 -59.44 28.86
N VAL A 787 -62.92 -59.80 29.71
CA VAL A 787 -63.32 -61.19 29.95
C VAL A 787 -63.87 -61.84 28.68
N ASN A 788 -64.67 -61.12 27.90
CA ASN A 788 -65.16 -61.59 26.61
C ASN A 788 -64.03 -61.76 25.59
N LEU A 789 -63.08 -60.82 25.54
CA LEU A 789 -61.89 -60.94 24.68
C LEU A 789 -61.04 -62.16 25.02
N PHE A 790 -60.74 -62.40 26.30
CA PHE A 790 -59.99 -63.59 26.73
C PHE A 790 -60.77 -64.86 26.45
N TYR A 791 -62.09 -64.84 26.63
CA TYR A 791 -62.95 -65.98 26.33
C TYR A 791 -62.95 -66.35 24.85
N GLU A 792 -63.14 -65.39 23.95
CA GLU A 792 -63.06 -65.62 22.50
C GLU A 792 -61.69 -66.14 22.10
N ASN A 793 -60.61 -65.48 22.56
CA ASN A 793 -59.25 -65.89 22.25
C ASN A 793 -58.92 -67.31 22.73
N ILE A 794 -59.29 -67.65 23.97
CA ILE A 794 -59.01 -68.98 24.54
C ILE A 794 -59.90 -70.05 23.91
N SER A 795 -61.16 -69.75 23.59
CA SER A 795 -62.06 -70.68 22.88
C SER A 795 -61.57 -70.99 21.47
N ASP A 796 -61.08 -69.99 20.75
CA ASP A 796 -60.49 -70.20 19.43
C ASP A 796 -59.18 -70.97 19.51
N LEU A 797 -58.35 -70.71 20.51
CA LEU A 797 -57.12 -71.47 20.74
C LEU A 797 -57.40 -72.91 21.18
N GLU A 798 -58.44 -73.16 21.97
CA GLU A 798 -58.88 -74.50 22.36
C GLU A 798 -59.26 -75.35 21.13
N LYS A 799 -59.95 -74.75 20.15
CA LYS A 799 -60.24 -75.38 18.85
C LYS A 799 -58.98 -75.67 18.05
N VAL A 800 -58.00 -74.76 18.07
CA VAL A 800 -56.71 -74.95 17.38
C VAL A 800 -55.92 -76.12 17.99
N PHE A 801 -55.97 -76.28 19.31
CA PHE A 801 -55.22 -77.31 20.03
C PHE A 801 -55.95 -78.65 20.22
N THR A 802 -57.08 -78.90 19.55
CA THR A 802 -57.89 -80.12 19.75
C THR A 802 -57.10 -81.44 19.58
N HIS A 803 -56.02 -81.42 18.78
CA HIS A 803 -55.16 -82.58 18.55
C HIS A 803 -53.96 -82.68 19.51
N PHE A 804 -53.71 -81.68 20.35
CA PHE A 804 -52.61 -81.62 21.31
C PHE A 804 -53.14 -81.66 22.75
N GLN A 805 -52.98 -82.81 23.41
CA GLN A 805 -53.64 -83.12 24.68
C GLN A 805 -53.31 -82.12 25.82
N GLU A 806 -52.04 -81.75 25.99
CA GLU A 806 -51.60 -80.92 27.11
C GLU A 806 -51.95 -79.42 26.94
N PRO A 807 -51.65 -78.75 25.80
CA PRO A 807 -52.10 -77.37 25.54
C PRO A 807 -53.63 -77.23 25.52
N HIS A 808 -54.35 -78.23 25.01
CA HIS A 808 -55.82 -78.25 25.04
C HIS A 808 -56.36 -78.32 26.46
N ARG A 809 -55.75 -79.15 27.32
CA ARG A 809 -56.11 -79.23 28.74
C ARG A 809 -55.93 -77.88 29.44
N LEU A 810 -54.82 -77.18 29.17
CA LEU A 810 -54.58 -75.84 29.70
C LEU A 810 -55.63 -74.83 29.22
N ALA A 811 -55.89 -74.77 27.91
CA ALA A 811 -56.89 -73.89 27.32
C ALA A 811 -58.30 -74.13 27.92
N ASN A 812 -58.71 -75.39 28.01
CA ASN A 812 -59.98 -75.79 28.59
C ASN A 812 -60.08 -75.43 30.09
N THR A 813 -59.00 -75.64 30.86
CA THR A 813 -58.97 -75.30 32.30
C THR A 813 -59.17 -73.79 32.51
N VAL A 814 -58.48 -72.95 31.72
CA VAL A 814 -58.62 -71.50 31.82
C VAL A 814 -59.98 -71.03 31.28
N ARG A 815 -60.52 -71.68 30.24
CA ARG A 815 -61.89 -71.40 29.76
C ARG A 815 -62.94 -71.69 30.82
N LEU A 816 -62.85 -72.83 31.51
CA LEU A 816 -63.76 -73.16 32.61
C LEU A 816 -63.64 -72.14 33.76
N HIS A 817 -62.44 -71.66 34.05
CA HIS A 817 -62.22 -70.59 35.02
C HIS A 817 -62.86 -69.25 34.58
N LEU A 818 -62.79 -68.92 33.29
CA LEU A 818 -63.48 -67.77 32.69
C LEU A 818 -65.00 -67.92 32.74
N ASP A 819 -65.54 -69.10 32.44
CA ASP A 819 -66.98 -69.39 32.52
C ASP A 819 -67.49 -69.17 33.94
N ASN A 820 -66.78 -69.69 34.95
CA ASN A 820 -67.12 -69.45 36.36
C ASN A 820 -67.08 -67.96 36.73
N PHE A 821 -66.06 -67.22 36.26
CA PHE A 821 -65.98 -65.77 36.54
C PHE A 821 -67.12 -64.98 35.86
N LYS A 822 -67.55 -65.39 34.67
CA LYS A 822 -68.67 -64.77 33.94
C LYS A 822 -69.99 -64.85 34.71
N GLU A 823 -70.21 -65.89 35.51
CA GLU A 823 -71.41 -66.02 36.34
C GLU A 823 -71.52 -64.89 37.38
N HIS A 824 -70.39 -64.35 37.84
CA HIS A 824 -70.34 -63.26 38.81
C HIS A 824 -70.41 -61.85 38.18
N MET A 825 -70.45 -61.72 36.85
CA MET A 825 -70.48 -60.41 36.18
C MET A 825 -71.69 -59.52 36.53
N PRO A 826 -72.92 -60.04 36.69
CA PRO A 826 -74.06 -59.22 37.12
C PRO A 826 -73.85 -58.55 38.50
N LEU A 827 -73.11 -59.22 39.41
CA LEU A 827 -72.74 -58.66 40.70
C LEU A 827 -71.74 -57.50 40.55
N ILE A 828 -70.75 -57.65 39.66
CA ILE A 828 -69.74 -56.62 39.37
C ILE A 828 -70.40 -55.40 38.72
N MET A 829 -71.32 -55.61 37.77
CA MET A 829 -72.06 -54.53 37.09
C MET A 829 -72.91 -53.70 38.05
N THR A 830 -73.54 -54.35 39.02
CA THR A 830 -74.47 -53.68 39.95
C THR A 830 -73.75 -52.93 41.05
N LEU A 831 -72.80 -53.56 41.73
CA LEU A 831 -72.07 -52.98 42.88
C LEU A 831 -70.81 -52.22 42.50
N GLY A 832 -70.27 -52.44 41.29
CA GLY A 832 -69.15 -51.68 40.74
C GLY A 832 -69.57 -50.38 40.04
N ASN A 833 -70.86 -50.01 40.09
CA ASN A 833 -71.36 -48.79 39.46
C ASN A 833 -70.76 -47.53 40.11
N PRO A 834 -70.02 -46.68 39.35
CA PRO A 834 -69.40 -45.47 39.89
C PRO A 834 -70.41 -44.39 40.33
N GLY A 835 -71.69 -44.53 39.97
CA GLY A 835 -72.77 -43.66 40.46
C GLY A 835 -73.18 -43.92 41.91
N LEU A 836 -72.76 -45.03 42.51
CA LEU A 836 -73.05 -45.35 43.91
C LEU A 836 -72.32 -44.38 44.85
N LYS A 837 -73.09 -43.79 45.78
CA LYS A 837 -72.63 -42.83 46.79
C LYS A 837 -73.03 -43.37 48.16
N ASP A 838 -72.55 -42.75 49.24
CA ASP A 838 -72.77 -43.25 50.61
C ASP A 838 -74.24 -43.57 50.91
N ARG A 839 -75.18 -42.71 50.48
CA ARG A 839 -76.64 -42.95 50.59
C ARG A 839 -77.12 -44.23 49.90
N HIS A 840 -76.52 -44.61 48.77
CA HIS A 840 -76.87 -45.82 48.04
C HIS A 840 -76.28 -47.06 48.74
N TRP A 841 -75.07 -46.94 49.31
CA TRP A 841 -74.46 -47.99 50.13
C TRP A 841 -75.22 -48.24 51.43
N GLU A 842 -75.82 -47.21 52.03
CA GLU A 842 -76.76 -47.36 53.15
C GLU A 842 -78.01 -48.16 52.76
N MET A 843 -78.62 -47.85 51.61
CA MET A 843 -79.76 -48.62 51.07
C MET A 843 -79.38 -50.07 50.75
N ILE A 844 -78.19 -50.30 50.18
CA ILE A 844 -77.65 -51.65 49.93
C ILE A 844 -77.43 -52.38 51.26
N SER A 845 -76.88 -51.72 52.28
CA SER A 845 -76.68 -52.29 53.62
C SER A 845 -78.02 -52.68 54.28
N GLU A 846 -79.06 -51.88 54.09
CA GLU A 846 -80.41 -52.17 54.59
C GLU A 846 -81.05 -53.38 53.88
N ILE A 847 -80.80 -53.53 52.58
CA ILE A 847 -81.29 -54.67 51.78
C ILE A 847 -80.71 -56.01 52.26
N VAL A 848 -79.42 -56.02 52.63
CA VAL A 848 -78.69 -57.23 53.07
C VAL A 848 -78.79 -57.47 54.58
N GLY A 849 -79.06 -56.43 55.37
CA GLY A 849 -79.24 -56.52 56.82
C GLY A 849 -77.95 -56.42 57.65
N PHE A 850 -76.81 -56.08 57.02
CA PHE A 850 -75.55 -55.79 57.71
C PHE A 850 -74.81 -54.64 56.99
N PRO A 851 -73.93 -53.89 57.67
CA PRO A 851 -73.28 -52.72 57.08
C PRO A 851 -72.28 -53.10 56.00
N LEU A 852 -72.60 -52.76 54.76
CA LEU A 852 -71.72 -52.82 53.59
C LEU A 852 -71.21 -51.41 53.31
N LYS A 853 -69.98 -51.14 53.74
CA LYS A 853 -69.29 -49.87 53.45
C LYS A 853 -68.26 -50.07 52.35
N PRO A 854 -68.14 -49.14 51.39
CA PRO A 854 -67.11 -49.19 50.37
C PRO A 854 -65.75 -48.79 50.97
N ASP A 855 -65.19 -49.67 51.80
CA ASP A 855 -63.84 -49.55 52.36
C ASP A 855 -62.84 -50.38 51.54
N ALA A 856 -61.53 -50.19 51.76
CA ALA A 856 -60.48 -50.95 51.06
C ALA A 856 -60.61 -52.47 51.27
N ASP A 857 -61.28 -52.88 52.34
CA ASP A 857 -61.54 -54.26 52.68
C ASP A 857 -62.71 -54.90 51.93
N LEU A 858 -63.54 -54.14 51.20
CA LEU A 858 -64.67 -54.68 50.43
C LEU A 858 -64.23 -55.03 49.01
N THR A 859 -63.63 -56.21 48.85
CA THR A 859 -63.14 -56.74 47.58
C THR A 859 -64.17 -57.63 46.89
N LEU A 860 -64.04 -57.83 45.57
CA LEU A 860 -64.93 -58.72 44.81
C LEU A 860 -64.92 -60.16 45.36
N ALA A 861 -63.75 -60.67 45.78
CA ALA A 861 -63.64 -61.98 46.43
C ALA A 861 -64.57 -62.11 47.63
N LYS A 862 -64.57 -61.12 48.53
CA LYS A 862 -65.38 -61.13 49.75
C LYS A 862 -66.86 -60.96 49.46
N LEU A 863 -67.23 -60.23 48.40
CA LEU A 863 -68.63 -60.10 47.99
C LEU A 863 -69.18 -61.44 47.48
N ILE A 864 -68.38 -62.19 46.70
CA ILE A 864 -68.72 -63.54 46.27
C ILE A 864 -68.82 -64.47 47.50
N ASP A 865 -67.86 -64.40 48.44
CA ASP A 865 -67.90 -65.19 49.69
C ASP A 865 -69.12 -64.89 50.58
N TYR A 866 -69.61 -63.64 50.58
CA TYR A 866 -70.80 -63.24 51.32
C TYR A 866 -72.11 -63.72 50.68
N GLY A 867 -72.07 -64.33 49.48
CA GLY A 867 -73.24 -64.91 48.83
C GLY A 867 -74.35 -63.91 48.53
N ILE A 868 -73.99 -62.64 48.32
CA ILE A 868 -74.97 -61.56 48.11
C ILE A 868 -75.62 -61.56 46.72
N GLU A 869 -75.32 -62.57 45.91
CA GLU A 869 -75.84 -62.77 44.55
C GLU A 869 -77.36 -62.92 44.51
N GLU A 870 -77.96 -63.48 45.57
CA GLU A 870 -79.41 -63.61 45.70
C GLU A 870 -80.13 -62.25 45.77
N TYR A 871 -79.41 -61.17 46.11
CA TYR A 871 -79.95 -59.82 46.25
C TYR A 871 -79.70 -58.93 45.01
N ILE A 872 -79.06 -59.43 43.95
CA ILE A 872 -78.70 -58.66 42.75
C ILE A 872 -79.89 -57.88 42.18
N ALA A 873 -81.05 -58.54 41.99
CA ALA A 873 -82.24 -57.89 41.45
C ALA A 873 -82.74 -56.71 42.31
N ARG A 874 -82.45 -56.70 43.62
CA ARG A 874 -82.76 -55.57 44.51
C ARG A 874 -81.68 -54.48 44.44
N PHE A 875 -80.41 -54.87 44.28
CA PHE A 875 -79.32 -53.93 44.08
C PHE A 875 -79.40 -53.20 42.73
N GLU A 876 -79.88 -53.87 41.67
CA GLU A 876 -80.10 -53.25 40.35
C GLU A 876 -80.99 -52.02 40.45
N VAL A 877 -82.07 -52.08 41.23
CA VAL A 877 -82.98 -50.93 41.43
C VAL A 877 -82.25 -49.74 42.08
N VAL A 878 -81.39 -50.00 43.07
CA VAL A 878 -80.60 -48.96 43.75
C VAL A 878 -79.51 -48.42 42.81
N SER A 879 -78.84 -49.30 42.08
CA SER A 879 -77.78 -48.97 41.12
C SER A 879 -78.33 -48.15 39.94
N ASP A 880 -79.51 -48.48 39.43
CA ASP A 880 -80.21 -47.72 38.39
C ASP A 880 -80.61 -46.32 38.88
N SER A 881 -81.10 -46.23 40.12
CA SER A 881 -81.39 -44.93 40.76
C SER A 881 -80.11 -44.10 40.85
N ALA A 882 -79.01 -44.70 41.31
CA ALA A 882 -77.71 -44.06 41.44
C ALA A 882 -77.16 -43.56 40.10
N THR A 883 -77.33 -44.33 39.02
CA THR A 883 -76.95 -43.92 37.65
C THR A 883 -77.76 -42.70 37.19
N LYS A 884 -79.08 -42.71 37.41
CA LYS A 884 -79.97 -41.60 37.02
C LYS A 884 -79.69 -40.33 37.84
N GLU A 885 -79.40 -40.48 39.13
CA GLU A 885 -78.97 -39.38 40.00
C GLU A 885 -77.62 -38.79 39.55
N ASN A 886 -76.62 -39.62 39.29
CA ASN A 886 -75.29 -39.18 38.84
C ASN A 886 -75.36 -38.44 37.49
N ASN A 887 -76.20 -38.91 36.57
CA ASN A 887 -76.43 -38.22 35.30
C ASN A 887 -77.10 -36.85 35.47
N LEU A 888 -78.04 -36.74 36.43
CA LEU A 888 -78.71 -35.48 36.76
C LEU A 888 -77.72 -34.48 37.40
N GLU A 889 -76.86 -34.94 38.29
CA GLU A 889 -75.79 -34.15 38.92
C GLU A 889 -74.77 -33.65 37.91
N LYS A 890 -74.30 -34.51 37.01
CA LYS A 890 -73.35 -34.12 35.94
C LYS A 890 -73.94 -33.03 35.04
N LYS A 891 -75.21 -33.17 34.64
CA LYS A 891 -75.91 -32.14 33.85
C LYS A 891 -76.03 -30.81 34.59
N LEU A 892 -76.30 -30.84 35.90
CA LEU A 892 -76.41 -29.63 36.71
C LEU A 892 -75.07 -28.90 36.81
N ASN A 893 -74.01 -29.64 37.12
CA ASN A 893 -72.66 -29.10 37.24
C ASN A 893 -72.17 -28.54 35.91
N GLN A 894 -72.41 -29.25 34.80
CA GLN A 894 -72.07 -28.77 33.47
C GLN A 894 -72.75 -27.42 33.18
N MET A 895 -74.06 -27.31 33.42
CA MET A 895 -74.75 -26.04 33.24
C MET A 895 -74.13 -24.93 34.09
N MET A 896 -73.80 -25.19 35.36
CA MET A 896 -73.19 -24.16 36.22
C MET A 896 -71.78 -23.74 35.77
N GLU A 897 -70.97 -24.65 35.22
CA GLU A 897 -69.64 -24.33 34.68
C GLU A 897 -69.72 -23.45 33.42
N GLU A 898 -70.67 -23.73 32.52
CA GLU A 898 -70.85 -22.94 31.28
C GLU A 898 -71.13 -21.45 31.57
N TRP A 899 -71.77 -21.12 32.70
CA TRP A 899 -72.01 -19.72 33.11
C TRP A 899 -70.79 -19.02 33.74
N LYS A 900 -69.73 -19.74 34.14
CA LYS A 900 -68.54 -19.10 34.74
C LYS A 900 -67.70 -18.35 33.72
N GLU A 901 -67.69 -18.81 32.47
CA GLU A 901 -66.89 -18.22 31.40
C GLU A 901 -67.66 -17.13 30.61
N MET A 902 -68.95 -16.95 30.89
CA MET A 902 -69.79 -16.00 30.15
C MET A 902 -69.45 -14.55 30.51
N GLN A 903 -69.22 -13.71 29.49
CA GLN A 903 -68.82 -12.31 29.64
C GLN A 903 -69.73 -11.39 28.84
N PHE A 904 -70.16 -10.29 29.46
CA PHE A 904 -70.88 -9.23 28.75
C PHE A 904 -69.91 -8.38 27.94
N THR A 905 -70.20 -8.19 26.65
CA THR A 905 -69.40 -7.33 25.78
C THR A 905 -69.92 -5.90 25.81
N LEU A 906 -69.03 -4.96 26.13
CA LEU A 906 -69.31 -3.53 26.12
C LEU A 906 -68.68 -2.89 24.87
N ALA A 907 -69.50 -2.27 24.02
CA ALA A 907 -69.08 -1.57 22.82
C ALA A 907 -69.14 -0.06 23.03
N SER A 908 -68.12 0.69 22.57
CA SER A 908 -68.14 2.15 22.64
C SER A 908 -69.24 2.71 21.73
N TYR A 909 -70.05 3.64 22.26
CA TYR A 909 -71.12 4.28 21.53
C TYR A 909 -70.67 5.64 20.98
N ARG A 910 -70.31 5.65 19.68
CA ARG A 910 -69.85 6.86 18.95
C ARG A 910 -68.69 7.55 19.69
N ASP A 911 -68.56 8.87 19.54
CA ASP A 911 -67.51 9.68 20.19
C ASP A 911 -67.94 10.23 21.56
N THR A 912 -68.99 9.66 22.18
CA THR A 912 -69.54 10.15 23.46
C THR A 912 -68.70 9.77 24.67
N GLY A 913 -67.79 8.79 24.53
CA GLY A 913 -67.00 8.23 25.63
C GLY A 913 -67.75 7.22 26.51
N THR A 914 -69.00 6.87 26.16
CA THR A 914 -69.85 5.90 26.88
C THR A 914 -69.83 4.53 26.19
N TYR A 915 -70.05 3.45 26.96
CA TYR A 915 -70.13 2.09 26.44
C TYR A 915 -71.54 1.50 26.64
N ILE A 916 -71.99 0.71 25.66
CA ILE A 916 -73.29 0.03 25.65
C ILE A 916 -73.08 -1.49 25.59
N LEU A 917 -73.99 -2.26 26.19
CA LEU A 917 -74.03 -3.71 26.02
C LEU A 917 -74.29 -4.06 24.56
N SER A 918 -73.46 -4.93 24.00
CA SER A 918 -73.53 -5.37 22.61
C SER A 918 -73.43 -6.89 22.54
N ALA A 919 -73.99 -7.49 21.48
CA ALA A 919 -73.90 -8.93 21.19
C ALA A 919 -74.39 -9.83 22.34
N VAL A 920 -75.54 -9.52 22.92
CA VAL A 920 -76.14 -10.28 24.04
C VAL A 920 -77.04 -11.44 23.60
N ASP A 921 -77.24 -11.64 22.29
CA ASP A 921 -78.14 -12.67 21.74
C ASP A 921 -77.75 -14.08 22.19
N GLU A 922 -76.46 -14.39 22.21
CA GLU A 922 -75.95 -15.70 22.65
C GLU A 922 -76.19 -15.93 24.15
N ILE A 923 -76.06 -14.87 24.97
CA ILE A 923 -76.33 -14.92 26.41
C ILE A 923 -77.82 -15.18 26.64
N GLN A 924 -78.71 -14.52 25.89
CA GLN A 924 -80.16 -14.72 26.00
C GLN A 924 -80.57 -16.14 25.58
N VAL A 925 -80.04 -16.66 24.47
CA VAL A 925 -80.32 -18.04 24.01
C VAL A 925 -79.87 -19.07 25.05
N LEU A 926 -78.67 -18.91 25.62
CA LEU A 926 -78.18 -19.81 26.66
C LEU A 926 -79.03 -19.72 27.93
N LEU A 927 -79.46 -18.51 28.31
CA LEU A 927 -80.31 -18.27 29.47
C LEU A 927 -81.64 -19.00 29.36
N ASP A 928 -82.34 -18.83 28.23
CA ASP A 928 -83.63 -19.48 27.99
C ASP A 928 -83.50 -21.02 28.00
N ASP A 929 -82.48 -21.56 27.34
CA ASP A 929 -82.24 -23.01 27.31
C ASP A 929 -81.91 -23.58 28.70
N HIS A 930 -81.07 -22.89 29.48
CA HIS A 930 -80.70 -23.35 30.82
C HIS A 930 -81.86 -23.21 31.82
N ILE A 931 -82.76 -22.24 31.66
CA ILE A 931 -83.99 -22.14 32.45
C ILE A 931 -84.89 -23.36 32.17
N VAL A 932 -85.14 -23.69 30.89
CA VAL A 932 -85.97 -24.85 30.51
C VAL A 932 -85.35 -26.17 30.98
N LYS A 933 -84.03 -26.34 30.82
CA LYS A 933 -83.30 -27.53 31.31
C LYS A 933 -83.38 -27.65 32.83
N THR A 934 -83.18 -26.55 33.55
CA THR A 934 -83.25 -26.54 35.03
C THR A 934 -84.66 -26.89 35.51
N GLN A 935 -85.71 -26.36 34.87
CA GLN A 935 -87.11 -26.72 35.15
C GLN A 935 -87.39 -28.21 34.86
N THR A 936 -86.86 -28.73 33.75
CA THR A 936 -86.99 -30.15 33.41
C THR A 936 -86.31 -31.04 34.45
N MET A 937 -85.12 -30.65 34.91
CA MET A 937 -84.38 -31.37 35.95
C MET A 937 -85.09 -31.33 37.31
N LYS A 938 -85.72 -30.20 37.64
CA LYS A 938 -86.54 -30.03 38.85
C LYS A 938 -87.71 -31.02 38.90
N ASN A 939 -88.29 -31.36 37.75
CA ASN A 939 -89.42 -32.29 37.66
C ASN A 939 -89.00 -33.78 37.63
N SER A 940 -87.70 -34.08 37.70
CA SER A 940 -87.20 -35.46 37.71
C SER A 940 -87.54 -36.16 39.03
N PRO A 941 -87.99 -37.44 39.02
CA PRO A 941 -88.21 -38.19 40.26
C PRO A 941 -86.93 -38.44 41.07
N PHE A 942 -85.75 -38.28 40.45
CA PHE A 942 -84.42 -38.44 41.06
C PHE A 942 -83.80 -37.12 41.55
N VAL A 943 -84.59 -36.04 41.57
CA VAL A 943 -84.10 -34.69 41.91
C VAL A 943 -83.85 -34.51 43.41
N LYS A 944 -84.50 -35.29 44.28
CA LYS A 944 -84.58 -35.01 45.74
C LYS A 944 -83.25 -34.63 46.41
N PRO A 945 -82.10 -35.28 46.13
CA PRO A 945 -80.82 -34.90 46.75
C PRO A 945 -80.28 -33.54 46.27
N PHE A 946 -80.66 -33.10 45.07
CA PHE A 946 -80.16 -31.90 44.38
C PHE A 946 -81.20 -30.77 44.30
N GLU A 947 -82.44 -31.02 44.70
CA GLU A 947 -83.55 -30.07 44.69
C GLU A 947 -83.20 -28.68 45.27
N PRO A 948 -82.54 -28.53 46.43
CA PRO A 948 -82.20 -27.20 46.95
C PRO A 948 -81.22 -26.44 46.04
N ILE A 949 -80.29 -27.16 45.39
CA ILE A 949 -79.30 -26.56 44.47
C ILE A 949 -79.98 -26.14 43.17
N ILE A 950 -80.85 -26.98 42.62
CA ILE A 950 -81.59 -26.72 41.38
C ILE A 950 -82.54 -25.53 41.52
N VAL A 951 -83.26 -25.42 42.63
CA VAL A 951 -84.16 -24.28 42.89
C VAL A 951 -83.38 -22.97 43.05
N ALA A 952 -82.25 -23.00 43.76
CA ALA A 952 -81.39 -21.82 43.89
C ALA A 952 -80.83 -21.39 42.53
N TRP A 953 -80.44 -22.36 41.68
CA TRP A 953 -79.93 -22.10 40.34
C TRP A 953 -81.00 -21.51 39.41
N GLU A 954 -82.21 -22.10 39.40
CA GLU A 954 -83.37 -21.59 38.65
C GLU A 954 -83.66 -20.13 39.02
N THR A 955 -83.72 -19.83 40.32
CA THR A 955 -84.00 -18.47 40.82
C THR A 955 -82.95 -17.47 40.32
N LYS A 956 -81.68 -17.87 40.27
CA LYS A 956 -80.58 -17.01 39.81
C LYS A 956 -80.66 -16.73 38.31
N LEU A 957 -81.00 -17.73 37.49
CA LEU A 957 -81.17 -17.58 36.04
C LEU A 957 -82.36 -16.68 35.72
N THR A 958 -83.50 -16.89 36.36
CA THR A 958 -84.70 -16.03 36.16
C THR A 958 -84.42 -14.57 36.54
N LEU A 959 -83.75 -14.33 37.66
CA LEU A 959 -83.37 -12.96 38.06
C LEU A 959 -82.44 -12.30 37.02
N LEU A 960 -81.49 -13.04 36.46
CA LEU A 960 -80.59 -12.53 35.43
C LEU A 960 -81.36 -12.12 34.17
N GLN A 961 -82.39 -12.89 33.78
CA GLN A 961 -83.24 -12.58 32.63
C GLN A 961 -83.98 -11.26 32.84
N GLU A 962 -84.62 -11.09 34.01
CA GLU A 962 -85.35 -9.86 34.35
C GLU A 962 -84.44 -8.62 34.32
N VAL A 963 -83.23 -8.73 34.89
CA VAL A 963 -82.26 -7.62 34.92
C VAL A 963 -81.76 -7.27 33.52
N LEU A 964 -81.44 -8.27 32.70
CA LEU A 964 -80.92 -8.06 31.36
C LEU A 964 -81.97 -7.40 30.45
N ASP A 965 -83.23 -7.85 30.53
CA ASP A 965 -84.33 -7.29 29.73
C ASP A 965 -84.59 -5.82 30.06
N GLU A 966 -84.61 -5.45 31.34
CA GLU A 966 -84.78 -4.05 31.74
C GLU A 966 -83.59 -3.18 31.34
N TRP A 967 -82.36 -3.68 31.43
CA TRP A 967 -81.17 -2.96 30.98
C TRP A 967 -81.26 -2.65 29.48
N LEU A 968 -81.54 -3.64 28.65
CA LEU A 968 -81.59 -3.47 27.20
C LEU A 968 -82.70 -2.48 26.78
N LYS A 969 -83.87 -2.50 27.43
CA LYS A 969 -84.95 -1.52 27.18
C LYS A 969 -84.51 -0.09 27.45
N VAL A 970 -83.84 0.15 28.59
CA VAL A 970 -83.31 1.49 28.94
C VAL A 970 -82.24 1.91 27.93
N GLN A 971 -81.32 1.02 27.58
CA GLN A 971 -80.24 1.29 26.64
C GLN A 971 -80.73 1.67 25.25
N ILE A 972 -81.70 0.94 24.69
CA ILE A 972 -82.29 1.26 23.37
C ILE A 972 -82.93 2.65 23.38
N THR A 973 -83.68 2.97 24.43
CA THR A 973 -84.35 4.27 24.57
C THR A 973 -83.33 5.41 24.69
N TRP A 974 -82.25 5.21 25.45
CA TRP A 974 -81.18 6.19 25.59
C TRP A 974 -80.43 6.43 24.27
N ILE A 975 -80.05 5.37 23.54
CA ILE A 975 -79.40 5.45 22.22
C ILE A 975 -80.22 6.30 21.23
N TYR A 976 -81.55 6.18 21.28
CA TYR A 976 -82.44 6.97 20.43
C TYR A 976 -82.49 8.46 20.81
N LEU A 977 -82.46 8.79 22.10
CA LEU A 977 -82.59 10.16 22.59
C LEU A 977 -81.26 10.94 22.55
N GLU A 978 -80.12 10.27 22.69
CA GLU A 978 -78.79 10.91 22.72
C GLU A 978 -78.53 11.85 21.54
N PRO A 979 -78.69 11.45 20.26
CA PRO A 979 -78.34 12.31 19.13
C PRO A 979 -79.25 13.54 19.02
N ILE A 980 -80.49 13.40 19.49
CA ILE A 980 -81.51 14.46 19.47
C ILE A 980 -81.12 15.55 20.47
N PHE A 981 -80.78 15.16 21.70
CA PHE A 981 -80.42 16.11 22.75
C PHE A 981 -78.94 16.55 22.71
N SER A 982 -78.08 15.89 21.94
CA SER A 982 -76.70 16.34 21.68
C SER A 982 -76.63 17.53 20.70
N SER A 983 -77.72 17.86 19.99
CA SER A 983 -77.77 19.01 19.07
C SER A 983 -77.86 20.35 19.81
N PRO A 984 -76.93 21.31 19.55
CA PRO A 984 -76.92 22.62 20.24
C PRO A 984 -78.20 23.43 20.03
N ASP A 985 -78.82 23.31 18.84
CA ASP A 985 -80.05 24.02 18.50
C ASP A 985 -81.25 23.49 19.30
N ILE A 986 -81.36 22.17 19.45
CA ILE A 986 -82.43 21.54 20.25
C ILE A 986 -82.23 21.86 21.74
N GLN A 987 -81.00 21.86 22.24
CA GLN A 987 -80.71 22.27 23.62
C GLN A 987 -81.10 23.72 23.91
N GLN A 988 -81.01 24.62 22.92
CA GLN A 988 -81.45 26.02 23.07
C GLN A 988 -82.97 26.16 22.99
N GLN A 989 -83.66 25.35 22.16
CA GLN A 989 -85.12 25.40 22.04
C GLN A 989 -85.84 24.72 23.21
N MET A 990 -85.25 23.64 23.77
CA MET A 990 -85.84 22.84 24.87
C MET A 990 -84.85 22.66 26.04
N PRO A 991 -84.58 23.74 26.82
CA PRO A 991 -83.52 23.73 27.82
C PRO A 991 -83.85 22.92 29.09
N GLU A 992 -85.12 22.74 29.47
CA GLU A 992 -85.48 21.93 30.65
C GLU A 992 -85.36 20.43 30.37
N GLU A 993 -85.88 19.95 29.24
CA GLU A 993 -85.75 18.57 28.78
C GLU A 993 -84.29 18.22 28.50
N GLY A 994 -83.53 19.14 27.88
CA GLY A 994 -82.09 18.98 27.70
C GLY A 994 -81.34 18.78 29.03
N ARG A 995 -81.65 19.58 30.06
CA ARG A 995 -81.05 19.41 31.41
C ARG A 995 -81.42 18.06 32.05
N ARG A 996 -82.66 17.61 31.91
CA ARG A 996 -83.10 16.30 32.44
C ARG A 996 -82.39 15.16 31.72
N PHE A 997 -82.28 15.23 30.40
CA PHE A 997 -81.52 14.26 29.62
C PHE A 997 -80.05 14.25 30.03
N SER A 998 -79.39 15.41 30.17
CA SER A 998 -78.00 15.47 30.66
C SER A 998 -77.80 14.88 32.06
N ALA A 999 -78.80 14.95 32.94
CA ALA A 999 -78.72 14.33 34.27
C ALA A 999 -78.79 12.79 34.18
N VAL A 1000 -79.69 12.26 33.34
CA VAL A 1000 -79.78 10.81 33.05
C VAL A 1000 -78.52 10.33 32.35
N ASP A 1001 -78.08 11.07 31.32
CA ASP A 1001 -76.88 10.81 30.55
C ASP A 1001 -75.63 10.76 31.45
N LYS A 1002 -75.52 11.67 32.43
CA LYS A 1002 -74.43 11.64 33.41
C LYS A 1002 -74.46 10.41 34.31
N VAL A 1003 -75.64 9.90 34.68
CA VAL A 1003 -75.77 8.65 35.45
C VAL A 1003 -75.43 7.44 34.57
N SER A 1004 -75.84 7.47 33.30
CA SER A 1004 -75.57 6.43 32.31
C SER A 1004 -74.13 6.41 31.78
N SER A 1005 -73.41 7.53 31.85
CA SER A 1005 -72.03 7.71 31.39
C SER A 1005 -70.98 7.73 32.50
N LEU A 1006 -71.37 7.53 33.77
CA LEU A 1006 -70.42 7.30 34.85
C LEU A 1006 -69.56 6.07 34.48
N PRO A 1007 -68.22 6.17 34.51
CA PRO A 1007 -67.38 5.01 34.31
C PRO A 1007 -67.71 3.98 35.38
N ILE A 1008 -68.21 2.83 34.95
CA ILE A 1008 -68.35 1.66 35.81
C ILE A 1008 -66.93 1.25 36.18
N TYR A 1009 -66.53 1.50 37.43
CA TYR A 1009 -65.30 0.96 38.01
C TYR A 1009 -65.49 -0.51 38.38
#